data_AF-A0AAE9WCB4-F1
#
_entry.id   AF-A0AAE9WCB4-F1
#
_cell.length_a   1.000
_cell.length_b   1.000
_cell.length_c   1.000
_cell.angle_alpha   90.00
_cell.angle_beta   90.00
_cell.angle_gamma   90.00
#
_symmetry.space_group_name_H-M   'P 1'
#
loop_
_entity.id
_entity.type
_entity.pdbx_description
1 polymer ?
#
loop_
_entity_poly.entity_id
_entity_poly.type
_entity_poly.pdbx_seq_one_letter_code
_entity_poly.pdbx_strand_id
1 'polypeptide(L)'
;MHSEPQKNGAIPYQRVINVSRNFQLKASIEKGSREWSFQPRSSSAALYSAIASLGNTNSPWESIFVASPGAVQVTQNETMSSPAVVNVNSSSNVLSSQRRSPSFTVFSPADQASFYEKACQFYKERNIVSKIVPVWGKLSSKFAPGSIQDPSEFLNYASNVGSNRLLEGPTYADNVLWDVLHYRIPTIDGFQQQIWWKDFNKWTQYFADYVVSIYRPGDLILIHDYSLFLLPKLIRKRLPDANIVFFLHVPFCTSEIFRCLPKRAEILNGVLASNVIGFQTDSYARHFLSTCVNALGLEATSSSYIDTCDGFRAAILSSHVNIDVPHVYSICNKQSVQSKVAQLRHLYHQNMKVIVGRDRLDKVCGIIHKLRAFRQLLIKYPHWRKRVILIQITSSTVGNSNSDLEMQVENLVTQINSEYGSLDYVPIHHFHQLLSVEEYFALLSAADVACVSSIRDAMNTMALEFVACQKKNKGSLILSEFSGTAEVLVSASVVNPYDYAGFADTINECLRKNIKEREQKFSSLWMQATSQSSQQWIYKLISRSFNEIRSVKSRMTTPSLTISDIQKNYKEAKKRLFILDYDGTLIQAARNSLDAAPTDRVLRTLKRLVSDSRNIVWVLSGRSKAFMGDWMDDISELGLSSEHGSIIRPPMAGSWYNNTEKLDLSWKDTVRDIFQYYVERTQGSYIEEKRNSLSWCFQNANSTYCRFQSLECQANLEGLIRQYDIEISPGRFFLEVHPNYLNKGALVKRILKRTGRTDFIFCAGDDRTDENMFEVFLPMPFDYFIHSSLVGDDTDYIDPSLSDLEDKQSHHNNANSKITSYRVHIGLTDTSTLADYHLPSPKDLVDLLLSL
;
A
#
# COMPACT_ATOMS: atom_id res chain seq x y z
N MET A 1 -8.03 -31.23 -10.86
CA MET A 1 -8.70 -31.71 -9.64
C MET A 1 -9.41 -30.53 -9.02
N HIS A 2 -10.74 -30.59 -8.98
CA HIS A 2 -11.59 -29.55 -8.39
C HIS A 2 -11.44 -29.62 -6.86
N SER A 3 -10.69 -28.69 -6.27
CA SER A 3 -10.85 -28.41 -4.85
C SER A 3 -12.14 -27.59 -4.70
N GLU A 4 -13.17 -28.21 -4.13
CA GLU A 4 -14.34 -27.49 -3.64
C GLU A 4 -13.88 -26.40 -2.65
N PRO A 5 -14.44 -25.18 -2.71
CA PRO A 5 -14.21 -24.20 -1.66
C PRO A 5 -14.81 -24.75 -0.36
N GLN A 6 -13.98 -24.79 0.69
CA GLN A 6 -14.38 -25.16 2.05
C GLN A 6 -15.71 -24.48 2.42
N LYS A 7 -16.79 -25.25 2.50
CA LYS A 7 -18.16 -24.79 2.80
C LYS A 7 -18.40 -24.41 4.28
N ASN A 8 -17.36 -24.36 5.12
CA ASN A 8 -17.51 -24.14 6.57
C ASN A 8 -16.86 -22.85 7.11
N GLY A 9 -16.65 -21.83 6.28
CA GLY A 9 -16.24 -20.48 6.73
C GLY A 9 -17.39 -19.48 6.63
N ALA A 10 -17.64 -18.70 7.69
CA ALA A 10 -18.57 -17.58 7.65
C ALA A 10 -18.24 -16.66 6.45
N ILE A 11 -19.24 -16.29 5.65
CA ILE A 11 -19.04 -15.40 4.50
C ILE A 11 -18.56 -14.04 5.03
N PRO A 12 -17.39 -13.54 4.57
CA PRO A 12 -16.70 -12.42 5.23
C PRO A 12 -17.44 -11.07 5.14
N TYR A 13 -18.25 -10.90 4.09
CA TYR A 13 -19.05 -9.69 3.86
C TYR A 13 -20.39 -10.10 3.24
N GLN A 14 -21.46 -9.35 3.51
CA GLN A 14 -22.73 -9.57 2.81
C GLN A 14 -22.76 -8.87 1.45
N ARG A 15 -22.16 -7.68 1.36
CA ARG A 15 -22.21 -6.82 0.17
C ARG A 15 -20.87 -6.20 -0.17
N VAL A 16 -20.57 -6.15 -1.47
CA VAL A 16 -19.32 -5.65 -2.05
C VAL A 16 -19.62 -4.53 -3.04
N ILE A 17 -19.11 -3.34 -2.75
CA ILE A 17 -19.15 -2.17 -3.63
C ILE A 17 -17.84 -2.16 -4.43
N ASN A 18 -17.91 -2.55 -5.70
CA ASN A 18 -16.77 -2.54 -6.60
C ASN A 18 -16.71 -1.21 -7.36
N VAL A 19 -15.59 -0.50 -7.24
CA VAL A 19 -15.38 0.83 -7.81
C VAL A 19 -14.24 0.78 -8.82
N SER A 20 -14.56 1.06 -10.08
CA SER A 20 -13.58 1.08 -11.18
C SER A 20 -13.74 2.34 -12.03
N ARG A 21 -12.69 2.70 -12.79
CA ARG A 21 -12.71 3.91 -13.65
C ARG A 21 -13.92 3.92 -14.58
N ASN A 22 -14.11 2.83 -15.33
CA ASN A 22 -15.13 2.70 -16.36
C ASN A 22 -15.83 1.34 -16.27
N PHE A 23 -17.09 1.27 -16.69
CA PHE A 23 -17.78 -0.01 -16.85
C PHE A 23 -17.12 -0.94 -17.88
N GLN A 24 -17.52 -2.22 -17.82
CA GLN A 24 -17.10 -3.29 -18.74
C GLN A 24 -17.64 -3.10 -20.17
N LEU A 25 -18.42 -2.06 -20.40
CA LEU A 25 -19.01 -1.70 -21.67
C LEU A 25 -18.40 -0.39 -22.21
N LYS A 26 -18.47 -0.24 -23.53
CA LYS A 26 -18.31 1.01 -24.25
C LYS A 26 -19.69 1.44 -24.71
N ALA A 27 -20.03 2.70 -24.43
CA ALA A 27 -21.32 3.26 -24.76
C ALA A 27 -21.24 4.08 -26.03
N SER A 28 -22.21 3.87 -26.92
CA SER A 28 -22.47 4.71 -28.07
C SER A 28 -23.92 5.17 -28.06
N ILE A 29 -24.14 6.41 -28.51
CA ILE A 29 -25.48 7.01 -28.61
C ILE A 29 -25.66 7.61 -29.99
N GLU A 30 -26.80 7.31 -30.61
CA GLU A 30 -27.16 7.86 -31.89
C GLU A 30 -27.70 9.30 -31.72
N LYS A 31 -27.14 10.25 -32.48
CA LYS A 31 -27.45 11.69 -32.30
C LYS A 31 -28.92 12.05 -32.55
N GLY A 32 -29.56 11.36 -33.49
CA GLY A 32 -30.96 11.61 -33.89
C GLY A 32 -31.96 10.96 -32.95
N SER A 33 -31.90 9.62 -32.84
CA SER A 33 -32.82 8.82 -32.03
C SER A 33 -32.55 8.89 -30.52
N ARG A 34 -31.36 9.36 -30.11
CA ARG A 34 -30.84 9.29 -28.73
C ARG A 34 -30.77 7.85 -28.19
N GLU A 35 -30.70 6.87 -29.07
CA GLU A 35 -30.70 5.47 -28.68
C GLU A 35 -29.30 4.97 -28.27
N TRP A 36 -29.21 4.33 -27.09
CA TRP A 36 -27.97 3.71 -26.61
C TRP A 36 -27.68 2.35 -27.22
N SER A 37 -26.41 2.12 -27.55
CA SER A 37 -25.83 0.83 -27.94
C SER A 37 -24.56 0.55 -27.12
N PHE A 38 -24.32 -0.72 -26.81
CA PHE A 38 -23.22 -1.15 -25.95
C PHE A 38 -22.35 -2.23 -26.58
N GLN A 39 -21.04 -2.06 -26.47
CA GLN A 39 -20.05 -3.06 -26.88
C GLN A 39 -19.17 -3.47 -25.69
N PRO A 40 -18.75 -4.75 -25.59
CA PRO A 40 -17.79 -5.17 -24.57
C PRO A 40 -16.47 -4.40 -24.68
N ARG A 41 -15.94 -3.98 -23.55
CA ARG A 41 -14.64 -3.30 -23.48
C ARG A 41 -13.51 -4.34 -23.58
N SER A 42 -12.69 -4.21 -24.62
CA SER A 42 -11.56 -5.12 -24.87
C SER A 42 -10.30 -4.82 -24.04
N SER A 43 -10.21 -3.63 -23.44
CA SER A 43 -9.11 -3.26 -22.55
C SER A 43 -9.34 -3.80 -21.14
N SER A 44 -8.28 -4.33 -20.49
CA SER A 44 -8.35 -4.81 -19.09
C SER A 44 -9.35 -5.96 -18.89
N ALA A 45 -9.45 -6.85 -19.89
CA ALA A 45 -10.41 -7.96 -19.91
C ALA A 45 -10.33 -8.85 -18.66
N ALA A 46 -9.13 -9.09 -18.13
CA ALA A 46 -8.94 -9.91 -16.93
C ALA A 46 -9.58 -9.26 -15.67
N LEU A 47 -9.42 -7.95 -15.49
CA LEU A 47 -10.08 -7.22 -14.39
C LEU A 47 -11.59 -7.30 -14.55
N TYR A 48 -12.12 -7.01 -15.73
CA TYR A 48 -13.56 -6.99 -15.95
C TYR A 48 -14.19 -8.39 -15.87
N SER A 49 -13.49 -9.43 -16.30
CA SER A 49 -13.88 -10.83 -16.04
C SER A 49 -13.96 -11.12 -14.54
N ALA A 50 -12.97 -10.67 -13.76
CA ALA A 50 -12.99 -10.82 -12.31
C ALA A 50 -14.15 -10.05 -11.66
N ILE A 51 -14.37 -8.79 -12.04
CA ILE A 51 -15.49 -7.98 -11.53
C ILE A 51 -16.83 -8.62 -11.90
N ALA A 52 -16.99 -9.09 -13.14
CA ALA A 52 -18.22 -9.76 -13.60
C ALA A 52 -18.54 -10.99 -12.74
N SER A 53 -17.51 -11.75 -12.32
CA SER A 53 -17.69 -12.93 -11.50
C SER A 53 -18.33 -12.66 -10.13
N LEU A 54 -18.21 -11.43 -9.59
CA LEU A 54 -18.88 -11.01 -8.36
C LEU A 54 -20.41 -10.89 -8.52
N GLY A 55 -20.89 -10.71 -9.75
CA GLY A 55 -22.31 -10.64 -10.09
C GLY A 55 -22.91 -11.98 -10.54
N ASN A 56 -22.11 -13.04 -10.63
CA ASN A 56 -22.65 -14.35 -11.00
C ASN A 56 -23.57 -14.87 -9.88
N THR A 57 -24.59 -15.66 -10.23
CA THR A 57 -25.50 -16.29 -9.25
C THR A 57 -24.80 -17.17 -8.20
N ASN A 58 -23.61 -17.67 -8.53
CA ASN A 58 -22.77 -18.49 -7.65
C ASN A 58 -21.87 -17.64 -6.73
N SER A 59 -21.91 -16.32 -6.85
CA SER A 59 -21.20 -15.40 -5.96
C SER A 59 -21.88 -15.38 -4.59
N PRO A 60 -21.12 -15.49 -3.48
CA PRO A 60 -21.68 -15.40 -2.13
C PRO A 60 -22.01 -13.96 -1.71
N TRP A 61 -21.74 -12.96 -2.55
CA TRP A 61 -21.88 -11.54 -2.22
C TRP A 61 -22.95 -10.84 -3.07
N GLU A 62 -23.74 -9.96 -2.46
CA GLU A 62 -24.46 -8.93 -3.21
C GLU A 62 -23.43 -7.93 -3.76
N SER A 63 -23.40 -7.71 -5.07
CA SER A 63 -22.42 -6.81 -5.71
C SER A 63 -23.06 -5.56 -6.29
N ILE A 64 -22.40 -4.43 -6.05
CA ILE A 64 -22.75 -3.12 -6.63
C ILE A 64 -21.54 -2.63 -7.45
N PHE A 65 -21.76 -2.29 -8.71
CA PHE A 65 -20.72 -1.78 -9.61
C PHE A 65 -20.85 -0.26 -9.78
N VAL A 66 -19.86 0.46 -9.26
CA VAL A 66 -19.77 1.92 -9.36
C VAL A 66 -18.67 2.26 -10.38
N ALA A 67 -19.04 2.92 -11.48
CA ALA A 67 -18.08 3.31 -12.51
C ALA A 67 -18.59 4.46 -13.39
N SER A 68 -17.68 5.12 -14.12
CA SER A 68 -18.08 6.05 -15.18
C SER A 68 -18.60 5.27 -16.41
N PRO A 69 -19.58 5.80 -17.15
CA PRO A 69 -19.91 5.35 -18.51
C PRO A 69 -18.69 5.32 -19.46
N GLY A 70 -17.68 6.16 -19.18
CA GLY A 70 -16.51 6.36 -20.02
C GLY A 70 -16.78 7.30 -21.19
N ALA A 71 -15.81 7.41 -22.11
CA ALA A 71 -15.99 8.16 -23.35
C ALA A 71 -17.15 7.58 -24.18
N VAL A 72 -18.19 8.40 -24.41
CA VAL A 72 -19.38 8.02 -25.18
C VAL A 72 -19.16 8.36 -26.65
N GLN A 73 -19.32 7.39 -27.54
CA GLN A 73 -19.23 7.62 -28.99
C GLN A 73 -20.58 8.10 -29.53
N VAL A 74 -20.57 9.20 -30.29
CA VAL A 74 -21.78 9.77 -30.89
C VAL A 74 -21.81 9.41 -32.37
N THR A 75 -22.79 8.61 -32.79
CA THR A 75 -22.98 8.19 -34.18
C THR A 75 -23.97 9.11 -34.91
N GLN A 76 -23.72 9.40 -36.19
CA GLN A 76 -24.64 10.12 -37.08
C GLN A 76 -25.10 9.17 -38.19
N ASN A 77 -26.40 9.09 -38.46
CA ASN A 77 -26.90 8.42 -39.66
C ASN A 77 -26.61 9.30 -40.88
N GLU A 78 -25.48 9.05 -41.55
CA GLU A 78 -25.41 9.39 -42.97
C GLU A 78 -26.16 8.29 -43.73
N THR A 79 -27.39 8.59 -44.14
CA THR A 79 -28.09 7.79 -45.16
C THR A 79 -27.18 7.69 -46.38
N MET A 80 -26.83 6.47 -46.78
CA MET A 80 -26.09 6.18 -48.00
C MET A 80 -26.84 6.75 -49.21
N SER A 81 -26.40 7.90 -49.72
CA SER A 81 -26.62 8.26 -51.12
C SER A 81 -25.44 7.71 -51.93
N SER A 82 -25.76 6.99 -52.98
CA SER A 82 -24.92 6.26 -53.94
C SER A 82 -23.60 6.96 -54.33
N PRO A 83 -22.55 6.21 -54.72
CA PRO A 83 -21.27 6.82 -55.08
C PRO A 83 -21.43 7.62 -56.38
N ALA A 84 -21.43 8.95 -56.27
CA ALA A 84 -21.26 9.80 -57.43
C ALA A 84 -19.84 9.59 -57.99
N VAL A 85 -19.78 9.24 -59.27
CA VAL A 85 -18.57 9.13 -60.09
C VAL A 85 -17.72 10.38 -59.90
N VAL A 86 -16.53 10.24 -59.30
CA VAL A 86 -15.53 11.30 -59.25
C VAL A 86 -14.92 11.42 -60.64
N ASN A 87 -15.35 12.45 -61.36
CA ASN A 87 -14.80 12.83 -62.64
C ASN A 87 -13.40 13.44 -62.38
N VAL A 88 -12.35 12.74 -62.80
CA VAL A 88 -10.97 13.20 -62.75
C VAL A 88 -10.81 14.28 -63.82
N ASN A 89 -10.95 15.56 -63.43
CA ASN A 89 -10.36 16.72 -64.11
C ASN A 89 -10.68 18.02 -63.34
N SER A 90 -9.85 18.35 -62.36
CA SER A 90 -9.51 19.75 -62.01
C SER A 90 -8.46 19.76 -60.90
N SER A 91 -7.23 19.98 -61.31
CA SER A 91 -6.08 20.26 -60.47
C SER A 91 -6.16 21.68 -59.92
N SER A 92 -6.70 21.85 -58.70
CA SER A 92 -6.33 22.92 -57.76
C SER A 92 -7.33 22.90 -56.59
N ASN A 93 -6.97 22.29 -55.48
CA ASN A 93 -7.38 22.78 -54.16
C ASN A 93 -6.48 22.17 -53.08
N VAL A 94 -5.73 23.07 -52.46
CA VAL A 94 -4.92 22.87 -51.27
C VAL A 94 -5.79 22.22 -50.19
N LEU A 95 -5.35 21.07 -49.68
CA LEU A 95 -5.94 20.37 -48.53
C LEU A 95 -5.79 21.23 -47.27
N SER A 96 -6.71 22.17 -47.06
CA SER A 96 -6.96 22.73 -45.74
C SER A 96 -7.50 21.60 -44.86
N SER A 97 -6.69 21.16 -43.91
CA SER A 97 -7.10 20.26 -42.84
C SER A 97 -8.19 20.95 -42.01
N GLN A 98 -9.46 20.73 -42.36
CA GLN A 98 -10.57 21.07 -41.50
C GLN A 98 -10.43 20.25 -40.22
N ARG A 99 -9.88 20.89 -39.17
CA ARG A 99 -10.00 20.44 -37.78
C ARG A 99 -11.49 20.28 -37.48
N ARG A 100 -11.99 19.05 -37.48
CA ARG A 100 -13.34 18.73 -36.97
C ARG A 100 -13.41 19.15 -35.51
N SER A 101 -14.19 20.19 -35.20
CA SER A 101 -14.54 20.56 -33.83
C SER A 101 -15.31 19.41 -33.16
N PRO A 102 -14.98 18.99 -31.93
CA PRO A 102 -15.73 17.95 -31.23
C PRO A 102 -17.17 18.45 -31.01
N SER A 103 -18.15 17.71 -31.50
CA SER A 103 -19.56 18.00 -31.25
C SER A 103 -19.87 17.71 -29.78
N PHE A 104 -19.93 18.76 -28.95
CA PHE A 104 -20.37 18.64 -27.56
C PHE A 104 -21.81 18.13 -27.53
N THR A 105 -22.00 16.90 -27.05
CA THR A 105 -23.32 16.31 -26.86
C THR A 105 -23.69 16.41 -25.40
N VAL A 106 -24.79 17.08 -25.09
CA VAL A 106 -25.29 17.19 -23.71
C VAL A 106 -26.25 16.02 -23.45
N PHE A 107 -25.98 15.26 -22.39
CA PHE A 107 -26.79 14.16 -21.91
C PHE A 107 -27.79 14.67 -20.86
N SER A 108 -29.07 14.58 -21.20
CA SER A 108 -30.18 14.92 -20.32
C SER A 108 -30.41 13.86 -19.24
N PRO A 109 -31.13 14.15 -18.15
CA PRO A 109 -31.58 13.14 -17.19
C PRO A 109 -32.31 11.96 -17.84
N ALA A 110 -33.10 12.22 -18.90
CA ALA A 110 -33.77 11.17 -19.66
C ALA A 110 -32.78 10.26 -20.40
N ASP A 111 -31.71 10.82 -20.98
CA ASP A 111 -30.65 10.01 -21.60
C ASP A 111 -29.93 9.14 -20.56
N GLN A 112 -29.73 9.67 -19.35
CA GLN A 112 -29.09 8.94 -18.23
C GLN A 112 -29.98 7.81 -17.69
N ALA A 113 -31.30 8.03 -17.62
CA ALA A 113 -32.27 6.99 -17.25
C ALA A 113 -32.31 5.87 -18.30
N SER A 114 -32.39 6.23 -19.58
CA SER A 114 -32.34 5.26 -20.68
C SER A 114 -31.02 4.47 -20.70
N PHE A 115 -29.90 5.13 -20.41
CA PHE A 115 -28.61 4.45 -20.25
C PHE A 115 -28.67 3.40 -19.14
N TYR A 116 -29.19 3.77 -17.96
CA TYR A 116 -29.28 2.88 -16.81
C TYR A 116 -30.10 1.62 -17.11
N GLU A 117 -31.26 1.77 -17.74
CA GLU A 117 -32.14 0.65 -18.12
C GLU A 117 -31.44 -0.29 -19.09
N LYS A 118 -30.88 0.24 -20.19
CA LYS A 118 -30.19 -0.57 -21.19
C LYS A 118 -28.91 -1.21 -20.63
N ALA A 119 -28.20 -0.53 -19.74
CA ALA A 119 -27.00 -1.09 -19.11
C ALA A 119 -27.38 -2.25 -18.17
N CYS A 120 -28.46 -2.11 -17.39
CA CYS A 120 -29.02 -3.23 -16.61
C CYS A 120 -29.37 -4.43 -17.50
N GLN A 121 -29.99 -4.18 -18.66
CA GLN A 121 -30.29 -5.23 -19.64
C GLN A 121 -29.01 -5.91 -20.16
N PHE A 122 -28.00 -5.14 -20.54
CA PHE A 122 -26.71 -5.64 -21.03
C PHE A 122 -26.02 -6.60 -20.04
N TYR A 123 -26.09 -6.29 -18.74
CA TYR A 123 -25.56 -7.16 -17.69
C TYR A 123 -26.43 -8.41 -17.46
N LYS A 124 -27.76 -8.26 -17.48
CA LYS A 124 -28.71 -9.39 -17.36
C LYS A 124 -28.53 -10.41 -18.48
N GLU A 125 -28.35 -9.97 -19.73
CA GLU A 125 -28.07 -10.84 -20.89
C GLU A 125 -26.79 -11.67 -20.74
N ARG A 126 -25.89 -11.26 -19.85
CA ARG A 126 -24.63 -11.96 -19.52
C ARG A 126 -24.68 -12.73 -18.21
N ASN A 127 -25.86 -12.91 -17.64
CA ASN A 127 -26.08 -13.55 -16.34
C ASN A 127 -25.34 -12.87 -15.17
N ILE A 128 -25.16 -11.54 -15.25
CA ILE A 128 -24.55 -10.74 -14.20
C ILE A 128 -25.66 -10.04 -13.42
N VAL A 129 -25.91 -10.50 -12.21
CA VAL A 129 -26.91 -10.00 -11.26
C VAL A 129 -26.23 -9.04 -10.28
N SER A 130 -25.96 -7.83 -10.75
CA SER A 130 -25.37 -6.76 -9.94
C SER A 130 -26.13 -5.46 -10.13
N LYS A 131 -26.22 -4.65 -9.07
CA LYS A 131 -26.71 -3.28 -9.20
C LYS A 131 -25.63 -2.40 -9.82
N ILE A 132 -25.99 -1.49 -10.72
CA ILE A 132 -25.05 -0.59 -11.38
C ILE A 132 -25.27 0.84 -10.90
N VAL A 133 -24.18 1.60 -10.76
CA VAL A 133 -24.21 3.01 -10.32
C VAL A 133 -23.33 3.82 -11.28
N PRO A 134 -23.92 4.44 -12.32
CA PRO A 134 -23.16 5.24 -13.26
C PRO A 134 -22.80 6.61 -12.67
N VAL A 135 -21.49 6.90 -12.64
CA VAL A 135 -20.94 8.18 -12.17
C VAL A 135 -20.84 9.14 -13.35
N TRP A 136 -21.85 10.00 -13.52
CA TRP A 136 -21.89 10.99 -14.60
C TRP A 136 -21.17 12.30 -14.27
N GLY A 137 -21.13 12.68 -13.00
CA GLY A 137 -20.57 13.96 -12.58
C GLY A 137 -20.99 14.35 -11.17
N LYS A 138 -21.19 15.66 -10.95
CA LYS A 138 -21.63 16.18 -9.65
C LYS A 138 -23.10 15.83 -9.39
N LEU A 139 -23.40 15.32 -8.20
CA LEU A 139 -24.77 15.17 -7.72
C LEU A 139 -25.38 16.55 -7.35
N SER A 140 -26.66 16.75 -7.65
CA SER A 140 -27.38 18.00 -7.36
C SER A 140 -27.55 18.25 -5.86
N SER A 141 -27.58 17.19 -5.05
CA SER A 141 -27.67 17.23 -3.58
C SER A 141 -26.55 16.44 -2.91
N LYS A 142 -26.24 16.80 -1.65
CA LYS A 142 -25.37 15.99 -0.79
C LYS A 142 -26.23 15.01 0.00
N PHE A 143 -25.86 13.75 -0.06
CA PHE A 143 -26.57 12.66 0.60
C PHE A 143 -25.92 12.31 1.93
N ALA A 144 -26.75 11.97 2.92
CA ALA A 144 -26.28 11.29 4.11
C ALA A 144 -25.77 9.88 3.74
N PRO A 145 -24.78 9.33 4.46
CA PRO A 145 -24.34 7.97 4.29
C PRO A 145 -25.48 6.95 4.24
N GLY A 146 -25.50 6.09 3.22
CA GLY A 146 -26.47 5.00 3.08
C GLY A 146 -27.93 5.43 2.87
N SER A 147 -28.18 6.71 2.58
CA SER A 147 -29.54 7.22 2.34
C SER A 147 -30.18 6.68 1.06
N ILE A 148 -29.39 6.27 0.07
CA ILE A 148 -29.89 5.68 -1.18
C ILE A 148 -29.88 4.15 -1.05
N GLN A 149 -31.06 3.54 -1.13
CA GLN A 149 -31.19 2.08 -1.06
C GLN A 149 -31.20 1.44 -2.44
N ASP A 150 -31.87 2.07 -3.41
CA ASP A 150 -31.87 1.66 -4.81
C ASP A 150 -31.06 2.65 -5.67
N PRO A 151 -30.01 2.20 -6.38
CA PRO A 151 -29.27 3.02 -7.34
C PRO A 151 -30.12 3.75 -8.39
N SER A 152 -31.34 3.28 -8.70
CA SER A 152 -32.24 4.00 -9.60
C SER A 152 -32.61 5.40 -9.07
N GLU A 153 -32.58 5.62 -7.75
CA GLU A 153 -32.91 6.90 -7.12
C GLU A 153 -31.97 8.04 -7.55
N PHE A 154 -30.74 7.73 -7.97
CA PHE A 154 -29.82 8.74 -8.51
C PHE A 154 -30.36 9.47 -9.74
N LEU A 155 -31.25 8.84 -10.50
CA LEU A 155 -31.86 9.43 -11.69
C LEU A 155 -32.70 10.68 -11.35
N ASN A 156 -33.30 10.73 -10.15
CA ASN A 156 -34.06 11.89 -9.68
C ASN A 156 -33.18 13.11 -9.41
N TYR A 157 -31.87 12.91 -9.27
CA TYR A 157 -30.89 13.94 -8.94
C TYR A 157 -29.91 14.21 -10.08
N ALA A 158 -30.12 13.54 -11.23
CA ALA A 158 -29.33 13.72 -12.44
C ALA A 158 -29.46 15.16 -12.94
N SER A 159 -28.33 15.75 -13.28
CA SER A 159 -28.27 17.06 -13.94
C SER A 159 -27.89 16.89 -15.40
N ASN A 160 -28.11 17.90 -16.23
CA ASN A 160 -27.60 17.89 -17.60
C ASN A 160 -26.07 17.81 -17.58
N VAL A 161 -25.51 16.76 -18.18
CA VAL A 161 -24.05 16.55 -18.22
C VAL A 161 -23.59 16.68 -19.67
N GLY A 162 -22.76 17.67 -19.95
CA GLY A 162 -22.06 17.74 -21.23
C GLY A 162 -21.13 16.55 -21.41
N SER A 163 -20.85 16.14 -22.65
CA SER A 163 -19.72 15.29 -23.01
C SER A 163 -18.39 15.99 -22.65
N ASN A 164 -18.15 16.13 -21.36
CA ASN A 164 -17.00 16.81 -20.80
C ASN A 164 -15.86 15.81 -20.70
N ARG A 165 -14.63 16.34 -20.80
CA ARG A 165 -13.37 15.60 -20.62
C ARG A 165 -13.33 14.73 -19.36
N LEU A 166 -14.10 15.09 -18.33
CA LEU A 166 -14.25 14.31 -17.10
C LEU A 166 -14.79 12.89 -17.37
N LEU A 167 -15.74 12.66 -18.29
CA LEU A 167 -16.27 11.31 -18.57
C LEU A 167 -15.22 10.39 -19.21
N GLU A 168 -14.25 10.95 -19.92
CA GLU A 168 -13.11 10.21 -20.50
C GLU A 168 -12.09 9.80 -19.43
N GLY A 169 -12.20 10.39 -18.24
CA GLY A 169 -11.33 10.20 -17.08
C GLY A 169 -10.28 11.31 -16.93
N PRO A 170 -9.57 11.34 -15.80
CA PRO A 170 -8.74 12.48 -15.46
C PRO A 170 -7.40 12.44 -16.20
N THR A 171 -7.11 13.48 -16.99
CA THR A 171 -5.84 13.60 -17.76
C THR A 171 -4.59 13.56 -16.87
N TYR A 172 -4.68 14.00 -15.61
CA TYR A 172 -3.59 13.84 -14.66
C TYR A 172 -3.19 12.36 -14.50
N ALA A 173 -4.16 11.46 -14.46
CA ALA A 173 -3.89 10.04 -14.34
C ALA A 173 -3.19 9.50 -15.59
N ASP A 174 -3.69 9.83 -16.78
CA ASP A 174 -3.20 9.30 -18.05
C ASP A 174 -1.84 9.87 -18.49
N ASN A 175 -1.53 11.12 -18.12
CA ASN A 175 -0.32 11.81 -18.60
C ASN A 175 0.74 12.07 -17.52
N VAL A 176 0.36 12.04 -16.24
CA VAL A 176 1.30 12.26 -15.13
C VAL A 176 1.53 10.96 -14.38
N LEU A 177 0.46 10.35 -13.83
CA LEU A 177 0.59 9.15 -13.02
C LEU A 177 1.05 7.95 -13.84
N TRP A 178 0.44 7.72 -15.01
CA TRP A 178 0.83 6.64 -15.92
C TRP A 178 2.31 6.71 -16.24
N ASP A 179 2.80 7.87 -16.70
CA ASP A 179 4.21 8.04 -17.05
C ASP A 179 5.13 7.76 -15.85
N VAL A 180 4.88 8.38 -14.69
CA VAL A 180 5.73 8.19 -13.49
C VAL A 180 5.73 6.74 -13.02
N LEU A 181 4.57 6.09 -12.94
CA LEU A 181 4.44 4.70 -12.52
C LEU A 181 5.19 3.74 -13.47
N HIS A 182 5.38 4.14 -14.73
CA HIS A 182 6.13 3.39 -15.75
C HIS A 182 7.55 3.93 -16.01
N TYR A 183 8.16 4.62 -15.04
CA TYR A 183 9.54 5.15 -15.12
C TYR A 183 9.76 6.20 -16.20
N ARG A 184 8.71 6.94 -16.55
CA ARG A 184 8.80 8.10 -17.43
C ARG A 184 8.54 9.35 -16.61
N ILE A 185 9.49 10.28 -16.60
CA ILE A 185 9.33 11.54 -15.89
C ILE A 185 8.62 12.50 -16.83
N PRO A 186 7.38 12.92 -16.52
CA PRO A 186 6.63 13.78 -17.41
C PRO A 186 7.19 15.21 -17.37
N THR A 187 7.41 15.80 -18.54
CA THR A 187 7.84 17.20 -18.70
C THR A 187 6.63 18.05 -19.07
N ILE A 188 5.89 18.49 -18.05
CA ILE A 188 4.64 19.26 -18.24
C ILE A 188 4.81 20.64 -17.60
N ASP A 189 4.24 21.65 -18.25
CA ASP A 189 4.14 22.99 -17.70
C ASP A 189 3.36 23.01 -16.36
N GLY A 190 3.85 23.79 -15.40
CA GLY A 190 3.31 23.83 -14.04
C GLY A 190 1.86 24.31 -13.99
N PHE A 191 1.45 25.24 -14.86
CA PHE A 191 0.06 25.71 -14.92
C PHE A 191 -0.88 24.62 -15.42
N GLN A 192 -0.49 23.92 -16.48
CA GLN A 192 -1.27 22.80 -17.02
C GLN A 192 -1.44 21.68 -16.00
N GLN A 193 -0.38 21.37 -15.25
CA GLN A 193 -0.42 20.37 -14.19
C GLN A 193 -1.42 20.70 -13.08
N GLN A 194 -1.53 21.98 -12.68
CA GLN A 194 -2.50 22.41 -11.67
C GLN A 194 -3.96 22.24 -12.13
N ILE A 195 -4.25 22.54 -13.39
CA ILE A 195 -5.58 22.32 -13.97
C ILE A 195 -5.93 20.83 -13.91
N TRP A 196 -5.01 19.97 -14.38
CA TRP A 196 -5.22 18.53 -14.36
C TRP A 196 -5.37 17.98 -12.94
N TRP A 197 -4.64 18.52 -11.96
CA TRP A 197 -4.80 18.15 -10.56
C TRP A 197 -6.18 18.52 -10.01
N LYS A 198 -6.70 19.71 -10.34
CA LYS A 198 -8.07 20.12 -9.94
C LYS A 198 -9.12 19.18 -10.54
N ASP A 199 -8.96 18.78 -11.78
CA ASP A 199 -9.87 17.84 -12.44
C ASP A 199 -9.78 16.43 -11.84
N PHE A 200 -8.58 15.98 -11.46
CA PHE A 200 -8.38 14.71 -10.75
C PHE A 200 -9.07 14.69 -9.38
N ASN A 201 -9.02 15.79 -8.63
CA ASN A 201 -9.76 15.94 -7.38
C ASN A 201 -11.28 15.92 -7.60
N LYS A 202 -11.78 16.65 -8.61
CA LYS A 202 -13.22 16.62 -8.95
C LYS A 202 -13.69 15.23 -9.36
N TRP A 203 -12.92 14.55 -10.19
CA TRP A 203 -13.19 13.18 -10.62
C TRP A 203 -13.34 12.25 -9.41
N THR A 204 -12.35 12.20 -8.53
CA THR A 204 -12.39 11.34 -7.34
C THR A 204 -13.46 11.75 -6.34
N GLN A 205 -13.75 13.05 -6.21
CA GLN A 205 -14.82 13.58 -5.38
C GLN A 205 -16.20 13.09 -5.83
N TYR A 206 -16.47 13.05 -7.13
CA TYR A 206 -17.74 12.51 -7.64
C TYR A 206 -17.90 11.05 -7.25
N PHE A 207 -16.89 10.21 -7.49
CA PHE A 207 -16.93 8.82 -7.05
C PHE A 207 -17.18 8.68 -5.54
N ALA A 208 -16.55 9.52 -4.72
CA ALA A 208 -16.76 9.51 -3.27
C ALA A 208 -18.21 9.83 -2.89
N ASP A 209 -18.86 10.79 -3.57
CA ASP A 209 -20.25 11.17 -3.29
C ASP A 209 -21.22 10.02 -3.57
N TYR A 210 -21.07 9.33 -4.73
CA TYR A 210 -21.89 8.16 -5.05
C TYR A 210 -21.65 7.00 -4.08
N VAL A 211 -20.38 6.64 -3.81
CA VAL A 211 -20.05 5.51 -2.93
C VAL A 211 -20.57 5.72 -1.50
N VAL A 212 -20.40 6.93 -0.94
CA VAL A 212 -20.87 7.22 0.43
C VAL A 212 -22.40 7.15 0.52
N SER A 213 -23.11 7.62 -0.50
CA SER A 213 -24.58 7.65 -0.47
C SER A 213 -25.24 6.26 -0.48
N ILE A 214 -24.58 5.24 -1.04
CA ILE A 214 -25.07 3.85 -1.09
C ILE A 214 -24.51 2.95 0.02
N TYR A 215 -23.43 3.38 0.68
CA TYR A 215 -22.71 2.59 1.67
C TYR A 215 -23.58 2.24 2.88
N ARG A 216 -23.51 1.00 3.34
CA ARG A 216 -24.10 0.53 4.59
C ARG A 216 -22.99 0.00 5.52
N PRO A 217 -23.13 0.16 6.85
CA PRO A 217 -22.18 -0.41 7.79
C PRO A 217 -21.97 -1.91 7.54
N GLY A 218 -20.71 -2.31 7.44
CA GLY A 218 -20.32 -3.70 7.15
C GLY A 218 -20.01 -4.00 5.67
N ASP A 219 -20.33 -3.10 4.74
CA ASP A 219 -19.95 -3.26 3.34
C ASP A 219 -18.43 -3.28 3.16
N LEU A 220 -17.98 -4.00 2.13
CA LEU A 220 -16.63 -3.90 1.58
C LEU A 220 -16.62 -2.95 0.38
N ILE A 221 -15.73 -1.95 0.41
CA ILE A 221 -15.47 -1.06 -0.72
C ILE A 221 -14.17 -1.51 -1.40
N LEU A 222 -14.26 -2.00 -2.63
CA LEU A 222 -13.12 -2.46 -3.42
C LEU A 222 -12.83 -1.46 -4.55
N ILE A 223 -11.70 -0.76 -4.49
CA ILE A 223 -11.33 0.33 -5.39
C ILE A 223 -10.18 -0.12 -6.30
N HIS A 224 -10.31 0.15 -7.60
CA HIS A 224 -9.34 -0.27 -8.61
C HIS A 224 -8.60 0.90 -9.27
N ASP A 225 -7.28 0.77 -9.29
CA ASP A 225 -6.32 1.46 -10.15
C ASP A 225 -6.04 2.96 -9.86
N TYR A 226 -4.96 3.46 -10.47
CA TYR A 226 -4.36 4.78 -10.20
C TYR A 226 -5.28 5.98 -10.46
N SER A 227 -6.31 5.83 -11.30
CA SER A 227 -7.29 6.91 -11.55
C SER A 227 -8.14 7.28 -10.33
N LEU A 228 -8.10 6.47 -9.28
CA LEU A 228 -8.86 6.63 -8.05
C LEU A 228 -7.98 6.73 -6.80
N PHE A 229 -6.69 7.10 -6.93
CA PHE A 229 -5.76 7.15 -5.78
C PHE A 229 -6.24 8.01 -4.60
N LEU A 230 -7.01 9.08 -4.83
CA LEU A 230 -7.51 9.95 -3.75
C LEU A 230 -8.81 9.46 -3.12
N LEU A 231 -9.49 8.50 -3.76
CA LEU A 231 -10.82 8.06 -3.35
C LEU A 231 -10.87 7.48 -1.93
N PRO A 232 -9.92 6.62 -1.48
CA PRO A 232 -10.00 6.03 -0.15
C PRO A 232 -10.03 7.10 0.97
N LYS A 233 -9.17 8.12 0.87
CA LYS A 233 -9.15 9.24 1.84
C LYS A 233 -10.44 10.05 1.85
N LEU A 234 -11.05 10.28 0.68
CA LEU A 234 -12.32 11.02 0.59
C LEU A 234 -13.49 10.24 1.21
N ILE A 235 -13.49 8.92 1.07
CA ILE A 235 -14.47 8.03 1.71
C ILE A 235 -14.24 7.99 3.22
N ARG A 236 -13.00 7.75 3.67
CA ARG A 236 -12.63 7.65 5.09
C ARG A 236 -13.02 8.89 5.89
N LYS A 237 -12.89 10.08 5.30
CA LYS A 237 -13.32 11.35 5.93
C LYS A 237 -14.80 11.40 6.31
N ARG A 238 -15.66 10.66 5.59
CA ARG A 238 -17.10 10.60 5.84
C ARG A 238 -17.54 9.29 6.50
N LEU A 239 -16.75 8.23 6.31
CA LEU A 239 -16.98 6.88 6.80
C LEU A 239 -15.71 6.37 7.50
N PRO A 240 -15.45 6.76 8.77
CA PRO A 240 -14.25 6.38 9.49
C PRO A 240 -14.05 4.86 9.62
N ASP A 241 -15.14 4.10 9.76
CA ASP A 241 -15.09 2.65 10.03
C ASP A 241 -15.24 1.77 8.78
N ALA A 242 -15.28 2.35 7.57
CA ALA A 242 -15.52 1.60 6.34
C ALA A 242 -14.40 0.59 6.04
N ASN A 243 -14.74 -0.60 5.55
CA ASN A 243 -13.74 -1.56 5.08
C ASN A 243 -13.36 -1.20 3.64
N ILE A 244 -12.16 -0.66 3.44
CA ILE A 244 -11.68 -0.19 2.13
C ILE A 244 -10.47 -1.00 1.69
N VAL A 245 -10.57 -1.58 0.49
CA VAL A 245 -9.48 -2.31 -0.18
C VAL A 245 -9.16 -1.58 -1.49
N PHE A 246 -7.91 -1.19 -1.67
CA PHE A 246 -7.42 -0.59 -2.92
C PHE A 246 -6.51 -1.59 -3.64
N PHE A 247 -6.68 -1.78 -4.96
CA PHE A 247 -5.81 -2.64 -5.75
C PHE A 247 -5.23 -1.89 -6.96
N LEU A 248 -3.91 -1.87 -7.08
CA LEU A 248 -3.19 -1.24 -8.20
C LEU A 248 -2.90 -2.26 -9.30
N HIS A 249 -3.42 -1.99 -10.51
CA HIS A 249 -3.25 -2.91 -11.64
C HIS A 249 -2.02 -2.63 -12.48
N VAL A 250 -1.52 -1.40 -12.46
CA VAL A 250 -0.27 -0.96 -13.10
C VAL A 250 0.94 -1.18 -12.19
N PRO A 251 2.19 -1.05 -12.70
CA PRO A 251 3.38 -1.10 -11.88
C PRO A 251 3.39 0.01 -10.83
N PHE A 252 4.14 -0.18 -9.76
CA PHE A 252 4.52 0.90 -8.86
C PHE A 252 6.01 1.23 -9.04
N CYS A 253 6.34 2.52 -9.11
CA CYS A 253 7.70 2.97 -9.35
C CYS A 253 8.54 3.06 -8.06
N THR A 254 9.87 3.08 -8.15
CA THR A 254 10.76 3.35 -7.02
C THR A 254 10.52 4.73 -6.42
N SER A 255 10.97 4.90 -5.18
CA SER A 255 10.85 6.15 -4.42
C SER A 255 11.53 7.32 -5.13
N GLU A 256 12.63 7.09 -5.86
CA GLU A 256 13.34 8.12 -6.62
C GLU A 256 12.47 8.73 -7.72
N ILE A 257 11.84 7.88 -8.54
CA ILE A 257 10.95 8.33 -9.61
C ILE A 257 9.67 8.93 -9.03
N PHE A 258 9.09 8.31 -8.00
CA PHE A 258 7.86 8.80 -7.39
C PHE A 258 8.04 10.18 -6.75
N ARG A 259 9.23 10.48 -6.19
CA ARG A 259 9.53 11.80 -5.59
C ARG A 259 9.46 12.96 -6.59
N CYS A 260 9.56 12.69 -7.89
CA CYS A 260 9.39 13.68 -8.96
C CYS A 260 7.96 14.25 -9.00
N LEU A 261 6.97 13.56 -8.43
CA LEU A 261 5.60 14.08 -8.33
C LEU A 261 5.51 15.21 -7.29
N PRO A 262 5.09 16.43 -7.66
CA PRO A 262 4.88 17.52 -6.70
C PRO A 262 3.80 17.19 -5.66
N LYS A 263 2.79 16.41 -6.07
CA LYS A 263 1.65 16.00 -5.24
C LYS A 263 1.82 14.61 -4.61
N ARG A 264 3.05 14.11 -4.49
CA ARG A 264 3.37 12.77 -3.95
C ARG A 264 2.71 12.49 -2.60
N ALA A 265 2.76 13.44 -1.67
CA ALA A 265 2.21 13.25 -0.33
C ALA A 265 0.68 13.16 -0.34
N GLU A 266 0.01 13.97 -1.15
CA GLU A 266 -1.45 13.93 -1.31
C GLU A 266 -1.91 12.60 -1.92
N ILE A 267 -1.18 12.08 -2.90
CA ILE A 267 -1.46 10.79 -3.56
C ILE A 267 -1.27 9.62 -2.58
N LEU A 268 -0.13 9.55 -1.90
CA LEU A 268 0.18 8.47 -0.95
C LEU A 268 -0.82 8.46 0.21
N ASN A 269 -1.07 9.62 0.82
CA ASN A 269 -2.09 9.76 1.87
C ASN A 269 -3.50 9.42 1.37
N GLY A 270 -3.76 9.61 0.07
CA GLY A 270 -5.00 9.18 -0.59
C GLY A 270 -5.21 7.67 -0.46
N VAL A 271 -4.19 6.88 -0.84
CA VAL A 271 -4.25 5.41 -0.88
C VAL A 271 -4.10 4.81 0.52
N LEU A 272 -3.27 5.39 1.38
CA LEU A 272 -3.00 4.93 2.75
C LEU A 272 -4.23 4.96 3.67
N ALA A 273 -5.30 5.66 3.29
CA ALA A 273 -6.58 5.59 3.99
C ALA A 273 -7.36 4.27 3.76
N SER A 274 -6.81 3.36 2.95
CA SER A 274 -7.34 2.00 2.73
C SER A 274 -6.88 1.05 3.83
N ASN A 275 -7.72 0.13 4.27
CA ASN A 275 -7.31 -0.91 5.22
C ASN A 275 -6.33 -1.90 4.57
N VAL A 276 -6.52 -2.20 3.29
CA VAL A 276 -5.67 -3.12 2.54
C VAL A 276 -5.32 -2.50 1.19
N ILE A 277 -4.05 -2.60 0.79
CA ILE A 277 -3.52 -2.12 -0.48
C ILE A 277 -2.86 -3.30 -1.20
N GLY A 278 -3.38 -3.64 -2.38
CA GLY A 278 -2.93 -4.77 -3.19
C GLY A 278 -2.12 -4.35 -4.41
N PHE A 279 -1.10 -5.13 -4.74
CA PHE A 279 -0.27 -4.99 -5.94
C PHE A 279 -0.18 -6.29 -6.74
N GLN A 280 0.21 -6.21 -8.02
CA GLN A 280 0.38 -7.38 -8.87
C GLN A 280 1.56 -8.28 -8.43
N THR A 281 2.66 -7.68 -7.97
CA THR A 281 3.88 -8.39 -7.56
C THR A 281 4.44 -7.86 -6.24
N ASP A 282 5.26 -8.66 -5.56
CA ASP A 282 5.94 -8.27 -4.31
C ASP A 282 6.94 -7.12 -4.54
N SER A 283 7.51 -7.02 -5.74
CA SER A 283 8.41 -5.93 -6.10
C SER A 283 7.72 -4.56 -6.03
N TYR A 284 6.50 -4.47 -6.57
CA TYR A 284 5.72 -3.23 -6.52
C TYR A 284 5.25 -2.88 -5.10
N ALA A 285 4.90 -3.89 -4.29
CA ALA A 285 4.60 -3.70 -2.88
C ALA A 285 5.79 -3.12 -2.09
N ARG A 286 7.01 -3.65 -2.31
CA ARG A 286 8.24 -3.12 -1.69
C ARG A 286 8.54 -1.70 -2.13
N HIS A 287 8.37 -1.39 -3.42
CA HIS A 287 8.56 -0.02 -3.92
C HIS A 287 7.56 0.96 -3.29
N PHE A 288 6.31 0.56 -3.11
CA PHE A 288 5.30 1.37 -2.42
C PHE A 288 5.69 1.65 -0.96
N LEU A 289 6.03 0.60 -0.20
CA LEU A 289 6.48 0.73 1.19
C LEU A 289 7.68 1.67 1.31
N SER A 290 8.73 1.43 0.50
CA SER A 290 9.92 2.30 0.48
C SER A 290 9.57 3.74 0.11
N THR A 291 8.62 3.96 -0.79
CA THR A 291 8.17 5.30 -1.17
C THR A 291 7.43 5.99 -0.04
N CYS A 292 6.56 5.30 0.69
CA CYS A 292 5.86 5.87 1.83
C CYS A 292 6.84 6.24 2.96
N VAL A 293 7.81 5.37 3.27
CA VAL A 293 8.87 5.67 4.27
C VAL A 293 9.67 6.90 3.84
N ASN A 294 10.17 6.93 2.61
CA ASN A 294 11.05 8.00 2.14
C ASN A 294 10.33 9.34 1.85
N ALA A 295 9.08 9.31 1.38
CA ALA A 295 8.37 10.51 0.95
C ALA A 295 7.50 11.13 2.06
N LEU A 296 7.05 10.33 3.03
CA LEU A 296 6.19 10.78 4.13
C LEU A 296 6.86 10.65 5.51
N GLY A 297 8.02 9.98 5.62
CA GLY A 297 8.66 9.74 6.92
C GLY A 297 7.92 8.73 7.79
N LEU A 298 7.11 7.86 7.19
CA LEU A 298 6.34 6.84 7.91
C LEU A 298 7.22 5.67 8.33
N GLU A 299 6.82 5.00 9.41
CA GLU A 299 7.49 3.78 9.88
C GLU A 299 6.83 2.54 9.22
N ALA A 300 7.68 1.69 8.66
CA ALA A 300 7.28 0.38 8.15
C ALA A 300 7.61 -0.67 9.22
N THR A 301 6.59 -1.13 9.94
CA THR A 301 6.71 -2.12 11.02
C THR A 301 7.09 -3.51 10.50
N SER A 302 6.71 -3.83 9.25
CA SER A 302 7.14 -5.04 8.53
C SER A 302 7.05 -4.85 7.00
N SER A 303 7.42 -5.88 6.22
CA SER A 303 7.22 -5.90 4.77
C SER A 303 5.74 -5.91 4.33
N SER A 304 4.81 -5.96 5.28
CA SER A 304 3.37 -6.18 5.02
C SER A 304 2.46 -5.16 5.68
N TYR A 305 2.98 -4.25 6.50
CA TYR A 305 2.17 -3.21 7.16
C TYR A 305 2.86 -1.86 7.11
N ILE A 306 2.05 -0.82 7.00
CA ILE A 306 2.51 0.56 7.13
C ILE A 306 1.60 1.33 8.07
N ASP A 307 2.23 2.07 8.99
CA ASP A 307 1.55 2.89 9.97
C ASP A 307 1.54 4.34 9.51
N THR A 308 0.38 4.97 9.59
CA THR A 308 0.20 6.39 9.27
C THR A 308 0.31 7.22 10.55
N CYS A 309 0.71 8.48 10.44
CA CYS A 309 0.85 9.38 11.60
C CYS A 309 -0.45 9.55 12.41
N ASP A 310 -1.60 9.27 11.79
CA ASP A 310 -2.92 9.36 12.43
C ASP A 310 -3.28 8.09 13.24
N GLY A 311 -2.34 7.16 13.44
CA GLY A 311 -2.53 5.90 14.17
C GLY A 311 -3.24 4.80 13.37
N PHE A 312 -3.49 5.03 12.07
CA PHE A 312 -4.12 4.04 11.20
C PHE A 312 -3.09 3.13 10.53
N ARG A 313 -3.32 1.82 10.58
CA ARG A 313 -2.47 0.78 9.97
C ARG A 313 -3.09 0.26 8.67
N ALA A 314 -2.33 0.32 7.58
CA ALA A 314 -2.71 -0.26 6.29
C ALA A 314 -1.91 -1.55 6.02
N ALA A 315 -2.60 -2.62 5.63
CA ALA A 315 -1.97 -3.88 5.22
C ALA A 315 -1.60 -3.84 3.73
N ILE A 316 -0.41 -4.31 3.39
CA ILE A 316 0.09 -4.40 2.03
C ILE A 316 0.11 -5.86 1.59
N LEU A 317 -0.53 -6.14 0.45
CA LEU A 317 -0.63 -7.48 -0.13
C LEU A 317 -0.16 -7.50 -1.58
N SER A 318 0.29 -8.67 -2.02
CA SER A 318 0.53 -8.99 -3.42
C SER A 318 -0.42 -10.08 -3.89
N SER A 319 -0.99 -9.92 -5.08
CA SER A 319 -1.80 -10.92 -5.74
C SER A 319 -1.93 -10.62 -7.22
N HIS A 320 -1.45 -11.52 -8.08
CA HIS A 320 -1.51 -11.29 -9.52
C HIS A 320 -2.91 -11.58 -10.10
N VAL A 321 -3.41 -10.67 -10.93
CA VAL A 321 -4.60 -10.89 -11.75
C VAL A 321 -4.31 -11.98 -12.79
N ASN A 322 -5.27 -12.87 -13.02
CA ASN A 322 -5.19 -13.89 -14.06
C ASN A 322 -6.43 -13.83 -14.97
N ILE A 323 -6.44 -14.61 -16.06
CA ILE A 323 -7.52 -14.70 -17.04
C ILE A 323 -8.53 -15.79 -16.69
N ASP A 324 -9.68 -15.76 -17.35
CA ASP A 324 -10.65 -16.85 -17.34
C ASP A 324 -10.27 -17.89 -18.41
N VAL A 325 -9.39 -18.83 -18.01
CA VAL A 325 -8.92 -19.88 -18.91
C VAL A 325 -10.05 -20.75 -19.47
N PRO A 326 -11.04 -21.21 -18.68
CA PRO A 326 -12.20 -21.93 -19.20
C PRO A 326 -12.95 -21.15 -20.29
N HIS A 327 -13.19 -19.86 -20.08
CA HIS A 327 -13.86 -19.02 -21.06
C HIS A 327 -13.05 -18.90 -22.37
N VAL A 328 -11.75 -18.59 -22.27
CA VAL A 328 -10.85 -18.53 -23.44
C VAL A 328 -10.85 -19.87 -24.19
N TYR A 329 -10.73 -20.98 -23.47
CA TYR A 329 -10.74 -22.31 -24.08
C TYR A 329 -12.06 -22.64 -24.77
N SER A 330 -13.20 -22.21 -24.22
CA SER A 330 -14.51 -22.39 -24.85
C SER A 330 -14.61 -21.65 -26.19
N ILE A 331 -14.07 -20.43 -26.27
CA ILE A 331 -14.06 -19.63 -27.49
C ILE A 331 -13.14 -20.27 -28.53
N CYS A 332 -11.94 -20.69 -28.13
CA CYS A 332 -10.99 -21.33 -29.03
C CYS A 332 -11.58 -22.59 -29.70
N ASN A 333 -12.46 -23.33 -29.03
CA ASN A 333 -13.07 -24.54 -29.59
C ASN A 333 -14.34 -24.29 -30.43
N LYS A 334 -14.79 -23.05 -30.59
CA LYS A 334 -15.90 -22.72 -31.50
C LYS A 334 -15.53 -23.03 -32.95
N GLN A 335 -16.50 -23.52 -33.72
CA GLN A 335 -16.29 -23.86 -35.13
C GLN A 335 -15.86 -22.65 -35.98
N SER A 336 -16.39 -21.44 -35.68
CA SER A 336 -15.99 -20.20 -36.36
C SER A 336 -14.50 -19.90 -36.17
N VAL A 337 -13.97 -20.10 -34.95
CA VAL A 337 -12.56 -19.90 -34.63
C VAL A 337 -11.70 -20.98 -35.26
N GLN A 338 -12.09 -22.26 -35.16
CA GLN A 338 -11.32 -23.36 -35.78
C GLN A 338 -11.23 -23.22 -37.31
N SER A 339 -12.29 -22.74 -37.97
CA SER A 339 -12.28 -22.44 -39.40
C SER A 339 -11.28 -21.31 -39.73
N LYS A 340 -11.29 -20.21 -38.97
CA LYS A 340 -10.31 -19.12 -39.12
C LYS A 340 -8.87 -19.57 -38.86
N VAL A 341 -8.64 -20.46 -37.88
CA VAL A 341 -7.31 -21.05 -37.63
C VAL A 341 -6.85 -21.86 -38.85
N ALA A 342 -7.73 -22.67 -39.45
CA ALA A 342 -7.41 -23.43 -40.65
C ALA A 342 -7.11 -22.51 -41.85
N GLN A 343 -7.89 -21.43 -42.02
CA GLN A 343 -7.64 -20.42 -43.05
C GLN A 343 -6.29 -19.73 -42.86
N LEU A 344 -5.94 -19.31 -41.64
CA LEU A 344 -4.64 -18.70 -41.34
C LEU A 344 -3.47 -19.66 -41.62
N ARG A 345 -3.62 -20.94 -41.28
CA ARG A 345 -2.63 -21.98 -41.58
C ARG A 345 -2.54 -22.34 -43.06
N HIS A 346 -3.59 -22.09 -43.84
CA HIS A 346 -3.56 -22.26 -45.30
C HIS A 346 -2.92 -21.04 -45.97
N LEU A 347 -3.21 -19.83 -45.47
CA LEU A 347 -2.70 -18.56 -45.99
C LEU A 347 -1.18 -18.44 -45.80
N TYR A 348 -0.68 -18.85 -44.64
CA TYR A 348 0.76 -18.92 -44.40
C TYR A 348 1.24 -20.36 -44.69
N HIS A 349 2.05 -20.55 -45.73
CA HIS A 349 2.56 -21.86 -46.15
C HIS A 349 3.08 -22.70 -44.96
N GLN A 350 3.01 -24.04 -45.06
CA GLN A 350 3.45 -24.96 -44.00
C GLN A 350 4.89 -24.73 -43.49
N ASN A 351 5.74 -24.09 -44.30
CA ASN A 351 7.13 -23.78 -43.97
C ASN A 351 7.34 -22.38 -43.35
N MET A 352 6.28 -21.57 -43.21
CA MET A 352 6.34 -20.25 -42.60
C MET A 352 6.08 -20.31 -41.11
N LYS A 353 6.88 -19.58 -40.33
CA LYS A 353 6.70 -19.40 -38.89
C LYS A 353 6.02 -18.09 -38.57
N VAL A 354 5.01 -18.14 -37.71
CA VAL A 354 4.22 -16.97 -37.35
C VAL A 354 4.57 -16.50 -35.94
N ILE A 355 5.11 -15.28 -35.84
CA ILE A 355 5.29 -14.56 -34.59
C ILE A 355 4.12 -13.57 -34.43
N VAL A 356 3.48 -13.56 -33.27
CA VAL A 356 2.39 -12.64 -32.96
C VAL A 356 2.76 -11.68 -31.83
N GLY A 357 2.39 -10.41 -32.00
CA GLY A 357 2.38 -9.39 -30.97
C GLY A 357 1.07 -8.62 -30.99
N ARG A 358 0.48 -8.37 -29.83
CA ARG A 358 -0.67 -7.47 -29.67
C ARG A 358 -0.38 -6.53 -28.52
N ASP A 359 -0.29 -5.24 -28.85
CA ASP A 359 0.11 -4.22 -27.89
C ASP A 359 -0.76 -2.98 -28.05
N ARG A 360 -0.85 -2.18 -26.98
CA ARG A 360 -1.33 -0.81 -27.11
C ARG A 360 -0.22 0.01 -27.75
N LEU A 361 -0.58 1.01 -28.54
CA LEU A 361 0.40 1.92 -29.12
C LEU A 361 0.93 2.90 -28.05
N ASP A 362 1.75 2.35 -27.15
CA ASP A 362 2.38 3.05 -26.03
C ASP A 362 3.87 2.70 -25.98
N LYS A 363 4.68 3.68 -25.57
CA LYS A 363 6.13 3.51 -25.40
C LYS A 363 6.43 2.40 -24.40
N VAL A 364 5.59 2.20 -23.38
CA VAL A 364 5.79 1.17 -22.35
C VAL A 364 5.66 -0.27 -22.90
N CYS A 365 4.95 -0.47 -24.01
CA CYS A 365 4.80 -1.80 -24.63
C CYS A 365 6.03 -2.24 -25.44
N GLY A 366 6.96 -1.32 -25.72
CA GLY A 366 8.24 -1.65 -26.36
C GLY A 366 8.13 -2.19 -27.79
N ILE A 367 7.12 -1.77 -28.56
CA ILE A 367 6.92 -2.24 -29.95
C ILE A 367 8.15 -1.98 -30.81
N ILE A 368 8.81 -0.83 -30.65
CA ILE A 368 10.07 -0.49 -31.35
C ILE A 368 11.15 -1.53 -31.05
N HIS A 369 11.28 -1.96 -29.79
CA HIS A 369 12.28 -2.95 -29.39
C HIS A 369 12.04 -4.30 -30.06
N LYS A 370 10.78 -4.72 -30.15
CA LYS A 370 10.37 -5.94 -30.86
C LYS A 370 10.72 -5.88 -32.34
N LEU A 371 10.40 -4.77 -33.02
CA LEU A 371 10.70 -4.58 -34.44
C LEU A 371 12.21 -4.57 -34.70
N ARG A 372 13.00 -3.93 -33.84
CA ARG A 372 14.47 -3.92 -33.93
C ARG A 372 15.07 -5.31 -33.71
N ALA A 373 14.60 -6.05 -32.71
CA ALA A 373 15.03 -7.43 -32.48
C ALA A 373 14.65 -8.35 -33.65
N PHE A 374 13.48 -8.16 -34.25
CA PHE A 374 13.07 -8.89 -35.44
C PHE A 374 13.95 -8.55 -36.66
N ARG A 375 14.31 -7.27 -36.86
CA ARG A 375 15.31 -6.89 -37.87
C ARG A 375 16.66 -7.56 -37.61
N GLN A 376 17.11 -7.57 -36.35
CA GLN A 376 18.38 -8.20 -35.94
C GLN A 376 18.36 -9.72 -36.19
N LEU A 377 17.23 -10.40 -36.01
CA LEU A 377 17.04 -11.80 -36.40
C LEU A 377 17.29 -12.00 -37.90
N LEU A 378 16.70 -11.15 -38.76
CA LEU A 378 16.85 -11.26 -40.22
C LEU A 378 18.28 -10.94 -40.71
N ILE A 379 19.02 -10.12 -39.97
CA ILE A 379 20.43 -9.81 -40.22
C ILE A 379 21.30 -11.01 -39.82
N LYS A 380 21.21 -11.43 -38.54
CA LYS A 380 22.08 -12.46 -37.94
C LYS A 380 21.79 -13.86 -38.48
N TYR A 381 20.55 -14.12 -38.87
CA TYR A 381 20.08 -15.43 -39.30
C TYR A 381 19.36 -15.36 -40.66
N PRO A 382 20.11 -15.22 -41.79
CA PRO A 382 19.51 -15.05 -43.12
C PRO A 382 18.59 -16.19 -43.57
N HIS A 383 18.76 -17.40 -43.02
CA HIS A 383 17.91 -18.56 -43.32
C HIS A 383 16.45 -18.40 -42.85
N TRP A 384 16.15 -17.44 -41.97
CA TRP A 384 14.78 -17.10 -41.59
C TRP A 384 14.08 -16.16 -42.57
N ARG A 385 14.81 -15.49 -43.46
CA ARG A 385 14.21 -14.65 -44.52
C ARG A 385 13.30 -15.52 -45.39
N LYS A 386 12.10 -15.03 -45.69
CA LYS A 386 11.05 -15.78 -46.39
C LYS A 386 10.57 -17.06 -45.68
N ARG A 387 10.87 -17.21 -44.40
CA ARG A 387 10.43 -18.34 -43.56
C ARG A 387 9.80 -17.92 -42.23
N VAL A 388 9.84 -16.63 -41.89
CA VAL A 388 9.23 -16.09 -40.67
C VAL A 388 8.46 -14.82 -40.99
N ILE A 389 7.33 -14.61 -40.32
CA ILE A 389 6.58 -13.35 -40.34
C ILE A 389 6.28 -12.89 -38.92
N LEU A 390 6.20 -11.57 -38.76
CA LEU A 390 5.72 -10.91 -37.56
C LEU A 390 4.36 -10.27 -37.84
N ILE A 391 3.32 -10.73 -37.17
CA ILE A 391 2.00 -10.11 -37.17
C ILE A 391 1.89 -9.25 -35.91
N GLN A 392 1.96 -7.94 -36.07
CA GLN A 392 1.84 -6.98 -34.98
C GLN A 392 0.49 -6.26 -35.07
N ILE A 393 -0.33 -6.43 -34.04
CA ILE A 393 -1.58 -5.71 -33.89
C ILE A 393 -1.36 -4.58 -32.90
N THR A 394 -1.73 -3.37 -33.30
CA THR A 394 -1.71 -2.20 -32.42
C THR A 394 -3.13 -1.70 -32.20
N SER A 395 -3.42 -1.35 -30.95
CA SER A 395 -4.67 -0.70 -30.58
C SER A 395 -4.40 0.75 -30.20
N SER A 396 -5.14 1.67 -30.82
CA SER A 396 -5.08 3.09 -30.50
C SER A 396 -5.70 3.37 -29.12
N THR A 397 -5.04 4.20 -28.34
CA THR A 397 -5.56 4.69 -27.05
C THR A 397 -6.43 5.91 -27.30
N VAL A 398 -7.66 5.89 -26.78
CA VAL A 398 -8.52 7.09 -26.79
C VAL A 398 -7.86 8.15 -25.90
N GLY A 399 -7.53 9.31 -26.46
CA GLY A 399 -7.04 10.48 -25.72
C GLY A 399 -5.52 10.70 -25.70
N ASN A 400 -4.70 9.73 -26.11
CA ASN A 400 -3.24 9.89 -26.23
C ASN A 400 -2.77 9.43 -27.61
N SER A 401 -3.08 10.22 -28.64
CA SER A 401 -2.48 10.07 -29.97
C SER A 401 -1.00 10.46 -29.88
N ASN A 402 -0.15 9.50 -29.52
CA ASN A 402 1.30 9.66 -29.61
C ASN A 402 1.71 9.52 -31.09
N SER A 403 1.36 10.52 -31.90
CA SER A 403 1.59 10.55 -33.35
C SER A 403 3.05 10.23 -33.70
N ASP A 404 3.97 10.66 -32.85
CA ASP A 404 5.40 10.44 -33.03
C ASP A 404 5.79 8.97 -32.89
N LEU A 405 5.19 8.26 -31.92
CA LEU A 405 5.43 6.83 -31.74
C LEU A 405 4.84 6.03 -32.91
N GLU A 406 3.63 6.40 -33.33
CA GLU A 406 2.98 5.79 -34.48
C GLU A 406 3.84 5.92 -35.73
N MET A 407 4.28 7.15 -36.03
CA MET A 407 5.17 7.44 -37.14
C MET A 407 6.49 6.66 -37.05
N GLN A 408 7.10 6.58 -35.86
CA GLN A 408 8.32 5.79 -35.66
C GLN A 408 8.11 4.30 -35.92
N VAL A 409 6.98 3.74 -35.47
CA VAL A 409 6.62 2.34 -35.69
C VAL A 409 6.40 2.08 -37.18
N GLU A 410 5.58 2.90 -37.86
CA GLU A 410 5.29 2.74 -39.28
C GLU A 410 6.53 2.90 -40.16
N ASN A 411 7.40 3.88 -39.86
CA ASN A 411 8.66 4.06 -40.56
C ASN A 411 9.56 2.83 -40.41
N LEU A 412 9.65 2.26 -39.22
CA LEU A 412 10.47 1.07 -38.98
C LEU A 412 9.90 -0.18 -39.64
N VAL A 413 8.58 -0.36 -39.63
CA VAL A 413 7.88 -1.43 -40.36
C VAL A 413 8.16 -1.31 -41.85
N THR A 414 8.00 -0.11 -42.42
CA THR A 414 8.25 0.17 -43.85
C THR A 414 9.70 -0.10 -44.20
N GLN A 415 10.65 0.35 -43.37
CA GLN A 415 12.08 0.11 -43.56
C GLN A 415 12.38 -1.40 -43.62
N ILE A 416 11.93 -2.18 -42.64
CA ILE A 416 12.21 -3.62 -42.59
C ILE A 416 11.55 -4.35 -43.76
N ASN A 417 10.30 -4.00 -44.09
CA ASN A 417 9.59 -4.59 -45.22
C ASN A 417 10.25 -4.25 -46.56
N SER A 418 10.79 -3.04 -46.73
CA SER A 418 11.53 -2.66 -47.94
C SER A 418 12.88 -3.37 -48.08
N GLU A 419 13.57 -3.63 -46.97
CA GLU A 419 14.90 -4.22 -46.96
C GLU A 419 14.86 -5.76 -47.12
N TYR A 420 13.84 -6.42 -46.56
CA TYR A 420 13.78 -7.89 -46.51
C TYR A 420 12.54 -8.50 -47.21
N GLY A 421 11.61 -7.68 -47.68
CA GLY A 421 10.42 -8.14 -48.42
C GLY A 421 10.70 -8.44 -49.90
N SER A 422 9.78 -9.17 -50.51
CA SER A 422 9.68 -9.40 -51.96
C SER A 422 8.21 -9.37 -52.41
N LEU A 423 7.94 -9.48 -53.71
CA LEU A 423 6.57 -9.42 -54.26
C LEU A 423 5.61 -10.45 -53.63
N ASP A 424 6.14 -11.59 -53.23
CA ASP A 424 5.45 -12.74 -52.63
C ASP A 424 5.61 -12.83 -51.09
N TYR A 425 6.41 -11.95 -50.47
CA TYR A 425 6.77 -12.05 -49.06
C TYR A 425 6.86 -10.69 -48.37
N VAL A 426 6.05 -10.51 -47.32
CA VAL A 426 6.11 -9.34 -46.44
C VAL A 426 6.51 -9.81 -45.04
N PRO A 427 7.68 -9.40 -44.51
CA PRO A 427 8.16 -9.92 -43.23
C PRO A 427 7.35 -9.42 -42.03
N ILE A 428 6.78 -8.21 -42.09
CA ILE A 428 5.98 -7.63 -41.01
C ILE A 428 4.59 -7.21 -41.52
N HIS A 429 3.56 -7.80 -40.94
CA HIS A 429 2.17 -7.38 -41.10
C HIS A 429 1.74 -6.54 -39.89
N HIS A 430 1.63 -5.23 -40.08
CA HIS A 430 1.19 -4.30 -39.04
C HIS A 430 -0.29 -3.94 -39.24
N PHE A 431 -1.11 -4.17 -38.22
CA PHE A 431 -2.55 -3.89 -38.25
C PHE A 431 -2.95 -2.87 -37.18
N HIS A 432 -3.40 -1.69 -37.63
CA HIS A 432 -3.99 -0.65 -36.78
C HIS A 432 -5.51 -0.83 -36.67
N GLN A 433 -5.97 -1.97 -36.17
CA GLN A 433 -7.40 -2.23 -36.01
C GLN A 433 -7.71 -3.12 -34.81
N LEU A 434 -8.92 -2.97 -34.29
CA LEU A 434 -9.47 -3.91 -33.31
C LEU A 434 -9.93 -5.17 -34.05
N LEU A 435 -9.26 -6.30 -33.79
CA LEU A 435 -9.72 -7.59 -34.29
C LEU A 435 -11.03 -8.01 -33.61
N SER A 436 -11.84 -8.76 -34.33
CA SER A 436 -12.96 -9.47 -33.71
C SER A 436 -12.43 -10.50 -32.71
N VAL A 437 -13.24 -10.84 -31.70
CA VAL A 437 -12.85 -11.82 -30.66
C VAL A 437 -12.39 -13.14 -31.29
N GLU A 438 -13.06 -13.56 -32.36
CA GLU A 438 -12.78 -14.80 -33.07
C GLU A 438 -11.47 -14.75 -33.85
N GLU A 439 -11.18 -13.64 -34.54
CA GLU A 439 -9.91 -13.42 -35.22
C GLU A 439 -8.74 -13.38 -34.26
N TYR A 440 -8.93 -12.71 -33.12
CA TYR A 440 -7.90 -12.60 -32.10
C TYR A 440 -7.48 -13.98 -31.57
N PHE A 441 -8.44 -14.79 -31.13
CA PHE A 441 -8.14 -16.12 -30.62
C PHE A 441 -7.69 -17.08 -31.73
N ALA A 442 -8.19 -16.94 -32.96
CA ALA A 442 -7.69 -17.71 -34.10
C ALA A 442 -6.21 -17.41 -34.38
N LEU A 443 -5.81 -16.14 -34.34
CA LEU A 443 -4.43 -15.72 -34.53
C LEU A 443 -3.53 -16.26 -33.42
N LEU A 444 -3.93 -16.13 -32.15
CA LEU A 444 -3.16 -16.67 -31.03
C LEU A 444 -3.02 -18.20 -31.09
N SER A 445 -4.05 -18.93 -31.53
CA SER A 445 -3.99 -20.39 -31.72
C SER A 445 -3.16 -20.84 -32.92
N ALA A 446 -3.06 -20.00 -33.96
CA ALA A 446 -2.28 -20.29 -35.17
C ALA A 446 -0.79 -19.96 -35.00
N ALA A 447 -0.44 -18.99 -34.16
CA ALA A 447 0.94 -18.52 -34.00
C ALA A 447 1.88 -19.59 -33.43
N ASP A 448 3.12 -19.62 -33.93
CA ASP A 448 4.22 -20.46 -33.42
C ASP A 448 4.91 -19.81 -32.21
N VAL A 449 5.00 -18.47 -32.20
CA VAL A 449 5.64 -17.71 -31.13
C VAL A 449 4.80 -16.49 -30.78
N ALA A 450 4.55 -16.26 -29.49
CA ALA A 450 4.06 -14.97 -29.01
C ALA A 450 5.21 -14.16 -28.40
N CYS A 451 5.24 -12.86 -28.69
CA CYS A 451 6.32 -11.99 -28.28
C CYS A 451 5.81 -10.76 -27.53
N VAL A 452 6.15 -10.69 -26.24
CA VAL A 452 5.89 -9.55 -25.35
C VAL A 452 7.21 -8.85 -25.04
N SER A 453 7.30 -7.59 -25.44
CA SER A 453 8.54 -6.77 -25.36
C SER A 453 8.37 -5.55 -24.47
N SER A 454 7.44 -5.59 -23.52
CA SER A 454 7.10 -4.45 -22.67
C SER A 454 8.31 -3.97 -21.88
N ILE A 455 8.56 -2.66 -21.92
CA ILE A 455 9.62 -1.99 -21.15
C ILE A 455 9.25 -1.95 -19.67
N ARG A 456 7.96 -1.81 -19.37
CA ARG A 456 7.41 -1.85 -18.02
C ARG A 456 5.96 -2.26 -18.12
N ASP A 457 5.61 -3.40 -17.53
CA ASP A 457 4.22 -3.88 -17.48
C ASP A 457 4.00 -4.62 -16.18
N ALA A 458 2.83 -4.46 -15.57
CA ALA A 458 2.52 -5.16 -14.33
C ALA A 458 2.04 -6.58 -14.61
N MET A 459 1.19 -6.75 -15.63
CA MET A 459 0.63 -8.02 -16.00
C MET A 459 0.15 -7.99 -17.46
N ASN A 460 0.75 -8.83 -18.29
CA ASN A 460 0.41 -9.00 -19.69
C ASN A 460 -0.64 -10.10 -19.90
N THR A 461 -1.89 -9.72 -20.17
CA THR A 461 -2.96 -10.70 -20.36
C THR A 461 -2.84 -11.47 -21.68
N MET A 462 -2.23 -10.87 -22.72
CA MET A 462 -2.03 -11.55 -24.00
C MET A 462 -1.13 -12.78 -23.85
N ALA A 463 -0.09 -12.69 -23.01
CA ALA A 463 0.76 -13.84 -22.70
C ALA A 463 -0.03 -15.01 -22.10
N LEU A 464 -0.91 -14.73 -21.14
CA LEU A 464 -1.77 -15.73 -20.50
C LEU A 464 -2.79 -16.30 -21.50
N GLU A 465 -3.41 -15.44 -22.31
CA GLU A 465 -4.37 -15.83 -23.35
C GLU A 465 -3.69 -16.70 -24.41
N PHE A 466 -2.46 -16.38 -24.80
CA PHE A 466 -1.65 -17.19 -25.72
C PHE A 466 -1.42 -18.59 -25.15
N VAL A 467 -0.95 -18.72 -23.91
CA VAL A 467 -0.78 -20.04 -23.28
C VAL A 467 -2.10 -20.82 -23.28
N ALA A 468 -3.22 -20.17 -22.98
CA ALA A 468 -4.54 -20.81 -23.03
C ALA A 468 -4.93 -21.30 -24.44
N CYS A 469 -4.54 -20.56 -25.49
CA CYS A 469 -4.82 -20.88 -26.90
C CYS A 469 -3.91 -21.98 -27.48
N GLN A 470 -2.79 -22.30 -26.81
CA GLN A 470 -1.71 -23.11 -27.35
C GLN A 470 -1.79 -24.60 -27.03
N LYS A 471 -2.91 -25.09 -26.46
CA LYS A 471 -3.06 -26.52 -26.11
C LYS A 471 -2.83 -27.49 -27.28
N LYS A 472 -3.21 -27.10 -28.51
CA LYS A 472 -2.98 -27.89 -29.72
C LYS A 472 -1.58 -27.67 -30.32
N ASN A 473 -1.18 -26.41 -30.50
CA ASN A 473 0.05 -26.06 -31.24
C ASN A 473 1.31 -26.06 -30.36
N LYS A 474 1.22 -25.77 -29.06
CA LYS A 474 2.34 -25.75 -28.09
C LYS A 474 3.46 -24.79 -28.51
N GLY A 475 3.09 -23.60 -28.96
CA GLY A 475 3.99 -22.53 -29.39
C GLY A 475 4.84 -21.97 -28.25
N SER A 476 5.93 -21.30 -28.60
CA SER A 476 6.82 -20.67 -27.63
C SER A 476 6.30 -19.31 -27.19
N LEU A 477 6.46 -18.98 -25.91
CA LEU A 477 6.18 -17.64 -25.38
C LEU A 477 7.49 -16.94 -25.06
N ILE A 478 7.67 -15.72 -25.57
CA ILE A 478 8.76 -14.82 -25.23
C ILE A 478 8.21 -13.67 -24.40
N LEU A 479 8.79 -13.45 -23.21
CA LEU A 479 8.41 -12.39 -22.28
C LEU A 479 9.59 -11.46 -22.00
N SER A 480 9.31 -10.17 -21.87
CA SER A 480 10.29 -9.25 -21.30
C SER A 480 10.47 -9.52 -19.80
N GLU A 481 11.72 -9.46 -19.33
CA GLU A 481 12.05 -9.46 -17.90
C GLU A 481 11.41 -8.30 -17.11
N PHE A 482 11.01 -7.22 -17.79
CA PHE A 482 10.35 -6.06 -17.19
C PHE A 482 8.81 -6.16 -17.15
N SER A 483 8.25 -7.29 -17.58
CA SER A 483 6.84 -7.61 -17.39
C SER A 483 6.65 -8.41 -16.10
N GLY A 484 5.73 -7.98 -15.24
CA GLY A 484 5.40 -8.75 -14.02
C GLY A 484 4.83 -10.14 -14.31
N THR A 485 4.41 -10.42 -15.56
CA THR A 485 4.06 -11.78 -15.98
C THR A 485 5.26 -12.71 -16.04
N ALA A 486 6.49 -12.21 -16.19
CA ALA A 486 7.70 -13.04 -16.14
C ALA A 486 7.92 -13.67 -14.75
N GLU A 487 7.48 -13.01 -13.68
CA GLU A 487 7.49 -13.58 -12.31
C GLU A 487 6.45 -14.71 -12.15
N VAL A 488 5.37 -14.69 -12.93
CA VAL A 488 4.30 -15.70 -12.88
C VAL A 488 4.58 -16.88 -13.83
N LEU A 489 5.02 -16.59 -15.05
CA LEU A 489 5.28 -17.56 -16.12
C LEU A 489 6.78 -17.85 -16.25
N VAL A 490 7.37 -18.39 -15.18
CA VAL A 490 8.82 -18.66 -15.06
C VAL A 490 9.35 -19.59 -16.16
N SER A 491 8.49 -20.42 -16.76
CA SER A 491 8.89 -21.34 -17.85
C SER A 491 8.92 -20.69 -19.24
N ALA A 492 8.57 -19.41 -19.37
CA ALA A 492 8.67 -18.67 -20.62
C ALA A 492 10.13 -18.38 -20.99
N SER A 493 10.40 -18.11 -22.27
CA SER A 493 11.70 -17.59 -22.68
C SER A 493 11.76 -16.10 -22.36
N VAL A 494 12.62 -15.69 -21.43
CA VAL A 494 12.73 -14.31 -20.97
C VAL A 494 13.79 -13.55 -21.77
N VAL A 495 13.52 -12.28 -22.08
CA VAL A 495 14.45 -11.39 -22.82
C VAL A 495 14.57 -10.02 -22.15
N ASN A 496 15.74 -9.42 -22.30
CA ASN A 496 15.90 -7.98 -22.12
C ASN A 496 15.56 -7.27 -23.46
N PRO A 497 14.47 -6.48 -23.56
CA PRO A 497 14.08 -5.80 -24.81
C PRO A 497 15.11 -4.76 -25.29
N TYR A 498 16.07 -4.35 -24.46
CA TYR A 498 17.16 -3.45 -24.86
C TYR A 498 18.33 -4.19 -25.52
N ASP A 499 18.51 -5.48 -25.27
CA ASP A 499 19.51 -6.31 -25.93
C ASP A 499 18.94 -6.95 -27.20
N TYR A 500 19.06 -6.23 -28.32
CA TYR A 500 18.54 -6.69 -29.61
C TYR A 500 19.21 -7.97 -30.12
N ALA A 501 20.49 -8.19 -29.78
CA ALA A 501 21.22 -9.38 -30.22
C ALA A 501 20.75 -10.61 -29.44
N GLY A 502 20.71 -10.54 -28.10
CA GLY A 502 20.19 -11.62 -27.25
C GLY A 502 18.70 -11.89 -27.48
N PHE A 503 17.91 -10.84 -27.77
CA PHE A 503 16.50 -11.00 -28.13
C PHE A 503 16.36 -11.74 -29.47
N ALA A 504 17.13 -11.37 -30.50
CA ALA A 504 17.14 -12.10 -31.77
C ALA A 504 17.56 -13.57 -31.60
N ASP A 505 18.54 -13.86 -30.74
CA ASP A 505 18.99 -15.21 -30.43
C ASP A 505 17.87 -16.03 -29.77
N THR A 506 17.17 -15.43 -28.81
CA THR A 506 16.03 -16.05 -28.15
C THR A 506 14.87 -16.32 -29.11
N ILE A 507 14.60 -15.41 -30.05
CA ILE A 507 13.61 -15.64 -31.11
C ILE A 507 14.04 -16.85 -31.96
N ASN A 508 15.31 -16.89 -32.40
CA ASN A 508 15.84 -18.00 -33.18
C ASN A 508 15.74 -19.34 -32.43
N GLU A 509 16.09 -19.38 -31.14
CA GLU A 509 15.92 -20.57 -30.30
C GLU A 509 14.47 -21.02 -30.24
N CYS A 510 13.54 -20.10 -29.94
CA CYS A 510 12.11 -20.38 -29.87
C CYS A 510 11.53 -20.95 -31.18
N LEU A 511 12.02 -20.48 -32.32
CA LEU A 511 11.61 -20.95 -33.65
C LEU A 511 12.18 -22.33 -34.00
N ARG A 512 13.35 -22.70 -33.44
CA ARG A 512 14.05 -23.97 -33.69
C ARG A 512 13.64 -25.12 -32.76
N LYS A 513 12.99 -24.82 -31.63
CA LYS A 513 12.63 -25.85 -30.64
C LYS A 513 11.93 -27.03 -31.30
N ASN A 514 12.41 -28.23 -30.98
CA ASN A 514 11.77 -29.45 -31.43
C ASN A 514 10.42 -29.66 -30.71
N ILE A 515 9.64 -30.62 -31.18
CA ILE A 515 8.31 -30.89 -30.62
C ILE A 515 8.41 -31.23 -29.13
N LYS A 516 9.33 -32.11 -28.73
CA LYS A 516 9.48 -32.57 -27.33
C LYS A 516 9.75 -31.41 -26.35
N GLU A 517 10.69 -30.53 -26.69
CA GLU A 517 11.01 -29.33 -25.91
C GLU A 517 9.82 -28.38 -25.80
N ARG A 518 9.06 -28.22 -26.90
CA ARG A 518 7.82 -27.43 -26.92
C ARG A 518 6.78 -28.03 -25.99
N GLU A 519 6.59 -29.34 -25.98
CA GLU A 519 5.61 -30.00 -25.09
C GLU A 519 5.99 -29.89 -23.62
N GLN A 520 7.28 -30.07 -23.29
CA GLN A 520 7.78 -29.93 -21.94
C GLN A 520 7.58 -28.50 -21.42
N LYS A 521 8.05 -27.48 -22.17
CA LYS A 521 7.87 -26.08 -21.77
C LYS A 521 6.41 -25.67 -21.70
N PHE A 522 5.59 -26.10 -22.68
CA PHE A 522 4.16 -25.80 -22.68
C PHE A 522 3.45 -26.40 -21.45
N SER A 523 3.79 -27.62 -21.06
CA SER A 523 3.16 -28.27 -19.89
C SER A 523 3.39 -27.48 -18.61
N SER A 524 4.62 -26.99 -18.39
CA SER A 524 4.93 -26.12 -17.25
C SER A 524 4.23 -24.76 -17.33
N LEU A 525 4.24 -24.12 -18.51
CA LEU A 525 3.53 -22.85 -18.74
C LEU A 525 2.02 -22.99 -18.51
N TRP A 526 1.42 -24.08 -18.96
CA TRP A 526 0.01 -24.36 -18.77
C TRP A 526 -0.33 -24.49 -17.28
N MET A 527 0.47 -25.23 -16.51
CA MET A 527 0.28 -25.36 -15.06
C MET A 527 0.39 -24.01 -14.34
N GLN A 528 1.34 -23.16 -14.74
CA GLN A 528 1.52 -21.81 -14.19
C GLN A 528 0.32 -20.90 -14.54
N ALA A 529 -0.06 -20.83 -15.81
CA ALA A 529 -1.15 -19.99 -16.29
C ALA A 529 -2.53 -20.42 -15.76
N THR A 530 -2.73 -21.72 -15.51
CA THR A 530 -4.01 -22.27 -15.02
C THR A 530 -4.10 -22.43 -13.50
N SER A 531 -3.05 -22.05 -12.77
CA SER A 531 -2.97 -22.17 -11.31
C SER A 531 -4.06 -21.40 -10.55
N GLN A 532 -4.55 -20.30 -11.14
CA GLN A 532 -5.58 -19.44 -10.56
C GLN A 532 -6.42 -18.80 -11.66
N SER A 533 -7.75 -18.79 -11.54
CA SER A 533 -8.62 -18.03 -12.46
C SER A 533 -8.80 -16.57 -12.04
N SER A 534 -9.28 -15.72 -12.96
CA SER A 534 -9.72 -14.34 -12.66
C SER A 534 -10.71 -14.26 -11.50
N GLN A 535 -11.67 -15.19 -11.45
CA GLN A 535 -12.65 -15.32 -10.35
C GLN A 535 -11.98 -15.71 -9.04
N GLN A 536 -11.11 -16.73 -9.06
CA GLN A 536 -10.40 -17.15 -7.84
C GLN A 536 -9.50 -16.04 -7.29
N TRP A 537 -8.92 -15.21 -8.15
CA TRP A 537 -8.13 -14.05 -7.74
C TRP A 537 -8.94 -13.07 -6.90
N ILE A 538 -10.08 -12.58 -7.41
CA ILE A 538 -10.85 -11.56 -6.69
C ILE A 538 -11.48 -12.12 -5.41
N TYR A 539 -11.88 -13.40 -5.41
CA TYR A 539 -12.40 -14.08 -4.23
C TYR A 539 -11.31 -14.22 -3.15
N LYS A 540 -10.10 -14.64 -3.54
CA LYS A 540 -8.95 -14.69 -2.63
C LYS A 540 -8.57 -13.31 -2.11
N LEU A 541 -8.62 -12.27 -2.95
CA LEU A 541 -8.35 -10.89 -2.54
C LEU A 541 -9.32 -10.45 -1.44
N ILE A 542 -10.62 -10.68 -1.62
CA ILE A 542 -11.66 -10.35 -0.64
C ILE A 542 -11.44 -11.12 0.67
N SER A 543 -11.26 -12.45 0.58
CA SER A 543 -11.08 -13.30 1.77
C SER A 543 -9.80 -12.99 2.53
N ARG A 544 -8.67 -12.75 1.84
CA ARG A 544 -7.42 -12.32 2.49
C ARG A 544 -7.58 -10.95 3.13
N SER A 545 -8.23 -10.01 2.44
CA SER A 545 -8.47 -8.67 2.99
C SER A 545 -9.30 -8.70 4.26
N PHE A 546 -10.32 -9.57 4.33
CA PHE A 546 -11.12 -9.76 5.54
C PHE A 546 -10.27 -10.22 6.72
N ASN A 547 -9.40 -11.21 6.50
CA ASN A 547 -8.51 -11.73 7.55
C ASN A 547 -7.53 -10.66 8.03
N GLU A 548 -6.94 -9.87 7.12
CA GLU A 548 -6.05 -8.78 7.48
C GLU A 548 -6.78 -7.68 8.26
N ILE A 549 -7.96 -7.25 7.80
CA ILE A 549 -8.77 -6.23 8.49
C ILE A 549 -9.12 -6.69 9.90
N ARG A 550 -9.51 -7.97 10.06
CA ARG A 550 -9.80 -8.55 11.37
C ARG A 550 -8.54 -8.64 12.22
N SER A 551 -7.40 -9.05 11.64
CA SER A 551 -6.13 -9.14 12.35
C SER A 551 -5.67 -7.79 12.87
N VAL A 552 -5.75 -6.75 12.04
CA VAL A 552 -5.43 -5.37 12.43
C VAL A 552 -6.37 -4.87 13.53
N LYS A 553 -7.68 -5.18 13.46
CA LYS A 553 -8.63 -4.86 14.54
C LYS A 553 -8.39 -5.65 15.82
N SER A 554 -7.94 -6.90 15.74
CA SER A 554 -7.69 -7.78 16.90
C SER A 554 -6.35 -7.52 17.58
N ARG A 555 -5.36 -7.00 16.82
CA ARG A 555 -4.14 -6.41 17.39
C ARG A 555 -4.55 -5.06 17.95
N MET A 556 -5.22 -5.07 19.11
CA MET A 556 -5.74 -3.88 19.76
C MET A 556 -4.63 -2.82 19.82
N THR A 557 -4.90 -1.69 19.17
CA THR A 557 -4.32 -0.40 19.53
C THR A 557 -4.63 -0.17 20.99
N THR A 558 -3.61 0.09 21.80
CA THR A 558 -3.78 0.52 23.19
C THR A 558 -4.83 1.65 23.24
N PRO A 559 -5.96 1.50 23.95
CA PRO A 559 -7.07 2.44 23.89
C PRO A 559 -6.63 3.83 24.38
N SER A 560 -7.20 4.89 23.81
CA SER A 560 -6.88 6.25 24.25
C SER A 560 -7.39 6.50 25.67
N LEU A 561 -6.55 7.08 26.53
CA LEU A 561 -6.93 7.43 27.89
C LEU A 561 -7.77 8.71 27.90
N THR A 562 -8.94 8.67 28.53
CA THR A 562 -9.76 9.86 28.79
C THR A 562 -9.83 10.18 30.27
N ILE A 563 -10.11 11.45 30.60
CA ILE A 563 -10.25 11.86 32.01
C ILE A 563 -11.34 11.07 32.75
N SER A 564 -12.43 10.72 32.05
CA SER A 564 -13.53 9.92 32.60
C SER A 564 -13.08 8.55 33.10
N ASP A 565 -12.05 7.97 32.50
CA ASP A 565 -11.55 6.64 32.84
C ASP A 565 -10.80 6.63 34.19
N ILE A 566 -10.18 7.77 34.57
CA ILE A 566 -9.35 7.89 35.79
C ILE A 566 -10.01 8.72 36.89
N GLN A 567 -10.92 9.63 36.56
CA GLN A 567 -11.39 10.67 37.49
C GLN A 567 -12.04 10.10 38.75
N LYS A 568 -12.85 9.04 38.62
CA LYS A 568 -13.52 8.40 39.76
C LYS A 568 -12.50 7.79 40.72
N ASN A 569 -11.63 6.92 40.19
CA ASN A 569 -10.64 6.19 40.96
C ASN A 569 -9.60 7.14 41.57
N TYR A 570 -9.23 8.20 40.85
CA TYR A 570 -8.39 9.27 41.38
C TYR A 570 -9.06 9.92 42.60
N LYS A 571 -10.30 10.41 42.49
CA LYS A 571 -11.00 11.10 43.59
C LYS A 571 -11.18 10.23 44.84
N GLU A 572 -11.48 8.95 44.66
CA GLU A 572 -11.72 7.99 45.76
C GLU A 572 -10.43 7.53 46.46
N ALA A 573 -9.28 7.55 45.78
CA ALA A 573 -8.01 7.08 46.34
C ALA A 573 -7.47 7.99 47.46
N LYS A 574 -6.99 7.37 48.55
CA LYS A 574 -6.41 8.06 49.71
C LYS A 574 -4.91 8.29 49.56
N LYS A 575 -4.23 7.43 48.81
CA LYS A 575 -2.80 7.55 48.51
C LYS A 575 -2.53 7.15 47.06
N ARG A 576 -1.93 8.05 46.28
CA ARG A 576 -1.79 7.98 44.83
C ARG A 576 -0.32 8.11 44.43
N LEU A 577 0.18 7.20 43.61
CA LEU A 577 1.55 7.21 43.11
C LEU A 577 1.57 7.55 41.63
N PHE A 578 2.34 8.57 41.26
CA PHE A 578 2.62 8.96 39.88
C PHE A 578 4.08 8.66 39.56
N ILE A 579 4.32 7.93 38.48
CA ILE A 579 5.64 7.61 37.94
C ILE A 579 5.66 8.07 36.50
N LEU A 580 6.46 9.08 36.20
CA LEU A 580 6.45 9.76 34.91
C LEU A 580 7.85 9.71 34.33
N ASP A 581 8.01 9.14 33.13
CA ASP A 581 9.23 9.38 32.36
C ASP A 581 9.31 10.86 31.92
N TYR A 582 10.53 11.34 31.72
CA TYR A 582 10.80 12.71 31.31
C TYR A 582 10.81 12.90 29.78
N ASP A 583 11.70 12.21 29.07
CA ASP A 583 12.09 12.51 27.70
C ASP A 583 11.20 11.75 26.71
N GLY A 584 10.30 12.46 26.01
CA GLY A 584 9.32 11.84 25.13
C GLY A 584 7.96 11.61 25.80
N THR A 585 7.92 11.67 27.13
CA THR A 585 6.70 11.56 27.95
C THR A 585 6.20 12.91 28.49
N LEU A 586 6.99 13.62 29.31
CA LEU A 586 6.60 14.94 29.85
C LEU A 586 6.91 16.08 28.89
N ILE A 587 7.95 15.92 28.09
CA ILE A 587 8.35 16.82 27.02
C ILE A 587 8.50 16.04 25.72
N GLN A 588 8.51 16.73 24.58
CA GLN A 588 8.88 16.08 23.33
C GLN A 588 10.35 15.69 23.38
N ALA A 589 10.67 14.45 22.99
CA ALA A 589 12.04 13.93 23.02
C ALA A 589 13.01 14.90 22.32
N ALA A 590 14.00 15.38 23.06
CA ALA A 590 14.87 16.47 22.66
C ALA A 590 16.31 16.00 22.45
N ARG A 591 16.95 16.51 21.39
CA ARG A 591 18.27 16.05 20.91
C ARG A 591 19.42 16.41 21.86
N ASN A 592 19.34 17.58 22.49
CA ASN A 592 20.36 18.16 23.36
C ASN A 592 19.71 18.68 24.65
N SER A 593 20.49 18.83 25.73
CA SER A 593 19.99 19.32 27.02
C SER A 593 19.33 20.71 26.96
N LEU A 594 19.75 21.57 26.02
CA LEU A 594 19.14 22.90 25.81
C LEU A 594 17.70 22.81 25.28
N ASP A 595 17.46 21.89 24.34
CA ASP A 595 16.13 21.67 23.76
C ASP A 595 15.23 20.83 24.69
N ALA A 596 15.84 20.17 25.67
CA ALA A 596 15.17 19.34 26.67
C ALA A 596 14.66 20.15 27.87
N ALA A 597 14.80 21.48 27.88
CA ALA A 597 14.34 22.30 28.99
C ALA A 597 12.81 22.17 29.17
N PRO A 598 12.31 21.91 30.40
CA PRO A 598 10.89 21.78 30.64
C PRO A 598 10.21 23.14 30.48
N THR A 599 9.04 23.17 29.85
CA THR A 599 8.27 24.41 29.74
C THR A 599 7.68 24.82 31.09
N ASP A 600 7.42 26.13 31.28
CA ASP A 600 6.71 26.65 32.46
C ASP A 600 5.35 25.98 32.69
N ARG A 601 4.72 25.46 31.64
CA ARG A 601 3.49 24.70 31.75
C ARG A 601 3.73 23.39 32.47
N VAL A 602 4.73 22.61 32.05
CA VAL A 602 5.11 21.32 32.68
C VAL A 602 5.47 21.53 34.14
N LEU A 603 6.34 22.52 34.44
CA LEU A 603 6.76 22.81 35.81
C LEU A 603 5.58 23.20 36.72
N ARG A 604 4.65 24.02 36.23
CA ARG A 604 3.42 24.37 36.98
C ARG A 604 2.51 23.17 37.19
N THR A 605 2.38 22.29 36.20
CA THR A 605 1.62 21.05 36.33
C THR A 605 2.21 20.15 37.42
N LEU A 606 3.52 19.94 37.42
CA LEU A 606 4.20 19.15 38.45
C LEU A 606 4.03 19.77 39.85
N LYS A 607 4.25 21.09 40.00
CA LYS A 607 4.04 21.82 41.26
C LYS A 607 2.61 21.68 41.78
N ARG A 608 1.61 21.77 40.90
CA ARG A 608 0.20 21.57 41.27
C ARG A 608 -0.06 20.12 41.67
N LEU A 609 0.50 19.15 40.96
CA LEU A 609 0.29 17.73 41.24
C LEU A 609 0.86 17.33 42.60
N VAL A 610 2.05 17.82 42.97
CA VAL A 610 2.68 17.55 44.27
C VAL A 610 2.05 18.33 45.44
N SER A 611 1.28 19.39 45.15
CA SER A 611 0.62 20.18 46.21
C SER A 611 -0.51 19.44 46.93
N ASP A 612 -1.09 18.38 46.33
CA ASP A 612 -2.00 17.47 47.03
C ASP A 612 -1.15 16.44 47.80
N SER A 613 -1.22 16.48 49.13
CA SER A 613 -0.45 15.60 50.02
C SER A 613 -0.77 14.11 49.88
N ARG A 614 -1.85 13.75 49.16
CA ARG A 614 -2.18 12.36 48.81
C ARG A 614 -1.40 11.84 47.61
N ASN A 615 -0.80 12.74 46.83
CA ASN A 615 -0.03 12.41 45.64
C ASN A 615 1.46 12.26 45.99
N ILE A 616 2.05 11.18 45.53
CA ILE A 616 3.49 10.93 45.58
C ILE A 616 3.95 10.87 44.13
N VAL A 617 4.78 11.82 43.71
CA VAL A 617 5.13 11.98 42.30
C VAL A 617 6.62 11.73 42.11
N TRP A 618 6.95 10.89 41.13
CA TRP A 618 8.31 10.59 40.70
C TRP A 618 8.49 10.93 39.22
N VAL A 619 9.57 11.64 38.91
CA VAL A 619 10.04 11.87 37.54
C VAL A 619 11.32 11.05 37.33
N LEU A 620 11.27 10.17 36.33
CA LEU A 620 12.36 9.29 35.96
C LEU A 620 13.01 9.83 34.69
N SER A 621 14.33 9.96 34.68
CA SER A 621 15.05 10.50 33.54
C SER A 621 16.38 9.78 33.29
N GLY A 622 16.73 9.64 32.02
CA GLY A 622 18.07 9.25 31.57
C GLY A 622 19.09 10.39 31.60
N ARG A 623 18.66 11.63 31.87
CA ARG A 623 19.50 12.83 31.90
C ARG A 623 20.40 12.85 33.14
N SER A 624 21.42 13.72 33.09
CA SER A 624 22.38 13.88 34.19
C SER A 624 21.76 14.55 35.43
N LYS A 625 22.37 14.31 36.59
CA LYS A 625 21.99 14.97 37.85
C LYS A 625 22.02 16.49 37.74
N ALA A 626 23.03 17.06 37.08
CA ALA A 626 23.17 18.52 36.93
C ALA A 626 21.96 19.11 36.20
N PHE A 627 21.55 18.50 35.09
CA PHE A 627 20.38 18.92 34.33
C PHE A 627 19.10 18.86 35.17
N MET A 628 18.87 17.76 35.89
CA MET A 628 17.69 17.62 36.75
C MET A 628 17.69 18.65 37.89
N GLY A 629 18.87 18.94 38.44
CA GLY A 629 19.06 19.94 39.50
C GLY A 629 18.72 21.35 39.03
N ASP A 630 19.19 21.76 37.85
CA ASP A 630 18.97 23.11 37.32
C ASP A 630 17.48 23.48 37.14
N TRP A 631 16.61 22.49 36.91
CA TRP A 631 15.20 22.72 36.58
C TRP A 631 14.19 22.27 37.65
N MET A 632 14.50 21.23 38.42
CA MET A 632 13.51 20.55 39.28
C MET A 632 13.91 20.39 40.75
N ASP A 633 15.12 20.79 41.16
CA ASP A 633 15.51 20.69 42.58
C ASP A 633 14.74 21.66 43.49
N ASP A 634 14.22 22.76 42.93
CA ASP A 634 13.34 23.71 43.66
C ASP A 634 12.00 23.09 44.12
N ILE A 635 11.63 21.90 43.62
CA ILE A 635 10.39 21.19 44.01
C ILE A 635 10.76 20.08 45.00
N SER A 636 10.72 20.41 46.29
CA SER A 636 11.19 19.52 47.37
C SER A 636 10.37 18.23 47.49
N GLU A 637 9.07 18.31 47.21
CA GLU A 637 8.06 17.25 47.29
C GLU A 637 8.14 16.27 46.11
N LEU A 638 8.91 16.60 45.07
CA LEU A 638 9.09 15.75 43.88
C LEU A 638 10.20 14.72 44.10
N GLY A 639 9.92 13.46 43.79
CA GLY A 639 10.92 12.42 43.68
C GLY A 639 11.61 12.48 42.31
N LEU A 640 12.94 12.50 42.28
CA LEU A 640 13.71 12.57 41.06
C LEU A 640 14.62 11.36 40.90
N SER A 641 14.77 10.91 39.66
CA SER A 641 15.82 9.96 39.28
C SER A 641 16.55 10.46 38.04
N SER A 642 17.88 10.40 38.10
CA SER A 642 18.77 10.70 36.99
C SER A 642 19.55 9.45 36.57
N GLU A 643 20.06 9.46 35.34
CA GLU A 643 20.91 8.40 34.79
C GLU A 643 20.30 7.00 34.98
N HIS A 644 19.03 6.85 34.60
CA HIS A 644 18.29 5.57 34.62
C HIS A 644 18.23 4.88 36.00
N GLY A 645 18.23 5.64 37.09
CA GLY A 645 18.13 5.09 38.45
C GLY A 645 19.45 4.96 39.20
N SER A 646 20.56 5.46 38.63
CA SER A 646 21.87 5.48 39.27
C SER A 646 21.89 6.40 40.50
N ILE A 647 21.26 7.56 40.37
CA ILE A 647 21.16 8.57 41.44
C ILE A 647 19.69 8.95 41.61
N ILE A 648 19.23 8.97 42.86
CA ILE A 648 17.84 9.26 43.20
C ILE A 648 17.75 10.34 44.29
N ARG A 649 16.78 11.24 44.18
CA ARG A 649 16.37 12.16 45.23
C ARG A 649 14.93 11.82 45.63
N PRO A 650 14.70 11.13 46.74
CA PRO A 650 13.37 10.84 47.23
C PRO A 650 12.59 12.12 47.56
N PRO A 651 11.24 12.09 47.49
CA PRO A 651 10.39 13.18 47.96
C PRO A 651 10.78 13.63 49.37
N MET A 652 10.92 14.95 49.56
CA MET A 652 11.26 15.60 50.84
C MET A 652 12.62 15.24 51.45
N ALA A 653 13.48 14.49 50.76
CA ALA A 653 14.77 14.06 51.33
C ALA A 653 15.87 15.14 51.32
N GLY A 654 15.73 16.18 50.49
CA GLY A 654 16.68 17.30 50.38
C GLY A 654 18.06 16.97 49.76
N SER A 655 18.45 15.69 49.69
CA SER A 655 19.73 15.25 49.12
C SER A 655 19.58 14.09 48.13
N TRP A 656 20.49 14.04 47.15
CA TRP A 656 20.61 12.96 46.18
C TRP A 656 21.43 11.79 46.76
N TYR A 657 20.93 10.56 46.60
CA TYR A 657 21.59 9.32 47.01
C TYR A 657 22.14 8.58 45.79
N ASN A 658 23.37 8.09 45.91
CA ASN A 658 24.03 7.33 44.86
C ASN A 658 23.98 5.84 45.20
N ASN A 659 23.30 5.04 44.39
CA ASN A 659 23.27 3.58 44.55
C ASN A 659 24.39 2.88 43.75
N THR A 660 25.27 3.71 43.19
CA THR A 660 26.31 3.51 42.16
C THR A 660 27.66 2.88 42.48
N GLU A 661 28.10 3.10 43.72
CA GLU A 661 29.52 3.42 43.93
C GLU A 661 30.46 2.21 43.88
N LYS A 662 29.92 0.99 43.91
CA LYS A 662 30.66 -0.28 43.95
C LYS A 662 30.66 -1.05 42.62
N LEU A 663 30.32 -0.41 41.50
CA LEU A 663 30.00 -1.12 40.26
C LEU A 663 31.17 -1.20 39.29
N ASP A 664 31.37 -2.38 38.70
CA ASP A 664 32.40 -2.62 37.70
C ASP A 664 32.03 -1.97 36.37
N LEU A 665 32.87 -1.04 35.91
CA LEU A 665 32.72 -0.29 34.67
C LEU A 665 33.77 -0.68 33.61
N SER A 666 34.54 -1.75 33.84
CA SER A 666 35.60 -2.23 32.93
C SER A 666 35.10 -2.57 31.52
N TRP A 667 33.81 -2.92 31.39
CA TRP A 667 33.15 -3.19 30.11
C TRP A 667 33.10 -1.97 29.17
N LYS A 668 33.16 -0.74 29.70
CA LYS A 668 33.02 0.48 28.89
C LYS A 668 34.12 0.63 27.86
N ASP A 669 35.34 0.22 28.17
CA ASP A 669 36.46 0.34 27.24
C ASP A 669 36.23 -0.52 25.99
N THR A 670 35.82 -1.78 26.19
CA THR A 670 35.46 -2.70 25.11
C THR A 670 34.29 -2.18 24.26
N VAL A 671 33.25 -1.64 24.90
CA VAL A 671 32.08 -1.09 24.18
C VAL A 671 32.44 0.20 23.44
N ARG A 672 33.32 1.03 24.01
CA ARG A 672 33.80 2.27 23.37
C ARG A 672 34.57 1.95 22.08
N ASP A 673 35.41 0.93 22.09
CA ASP A 673 36.13 0.50 20.87
C ASP A 673 35.17 0.05 19.77
N ILE A 674 34.12 -0.71 20.13
CA ILE A 674 33.09 -1.14 19.18
C ILE A 674 32.30 0.07 18.65
N PHE A 675 31.86 0.98 19.52
CA PHE A 675 31.15 2.18 19.08
C PHE A 675 32.01 3.10 18.22
N GLN A 676 33.31 3.21 18.52
CA GLN A 676 34.25 4.02 17.73
C GLN A 676 34.33 3.52 16.29
N TYR A 677 34.35 2.21 16.08
CA TYR A 677 34.28 1.59 14.75
C TYR A 677 33.02 2.03 13.96
N TYR A 678 31.87 2.13 14.63
CA TYR A 678 30.63 2.56 13.99
C TYR A 678 30.53 4.07 13.77
N VAL A 679 31.13 4.88 14.66
CA VAL A 679 31.25 6.33 14.48
C VAL A 679 32.03 6.68 13.23
N GLU A 680 33.17 6.03 13.01
CA GLU A 680 34.03 6.28 11.84
C GLU A 680 33.33 5.96 10.51
N ARG A 681 32.40 5.00 10.53
CA ARG A 681 31.65 4.57 9.33
C ARG A 681 30.34 5.33 9.15
N THR A 682 29.82 5.95 10.20
CA THR A 682 28.49 6.58 10.21
C THR A 682 28.62 8.08 10.41
N GLN A 683 28.79 8.79 9.29
CA GLN A 683 29.00 10.25 9.30
C GLN A 683 27.85 10.98 10.01
N GLY A 684 28.20 11.81 11.00
CA GLY A 684 27.25 12.56 11.83
C GLY A 684 26.84 11.84 13.13
N SER A 685 27.32 10.62 13.37
CA SER A 685 27.15 9.95 14.66
C SER A 685 28.30 10.27 15.64
N TYR A 686 28.07 10.06 16.93
CA TYR A 686 29.04 10.31 18.00
C TYR A 686 28.77 9.39 19.20
N ILE A 687 29.75 9.28 20.12
CA ILE A 687 29.60 8.57 21.39
C ILE A 687 29.26 9.58 22.48
N GLU A 688 28.24 9.27 23.26
CA GLU A 688 27.89 9.97 24.50
C GLU A 688 28.27 9.07 25.68
N GLU A 689 29.15 9.58 26.55
CA GLU A 689 29.59 8.86 27.75
C GLU A 689 28.93 9.43 29.00
N LYS A 690 28.10 8.61 29.65
CA LYS A 690 27.50 8.90 30.96
C LYS A 690 28.27 8.17 32.05
N ARG A 691 27.99 8.44 33.33
CA ARG A 691 28.77 7.86 34.46
C ARG A 691 28.70 6.34 34.50
N ASN A 692 27.54 5.73 34.23
CA ASN A 692 27.34 4.27 34.26
C ASN A 692 26.84 3.66 32.94
N SER A 693 26.73 4.45 31.87
CA SER A 693 26.31 3.95 30.56
C SER A 693 27.16 4.57 29.44
N LEU A 694 27.12 3.93 28.28
CA LEU A 694 27.74 4.42 27.05
C LEU A 694 26.71 4.35 25.93
N SER A 695 26.56 5.41 25.14
CA SER A 695 25.59 5.47 24.05
C SER A 695 26.25 5.85 22.74
N TRP A 696 25.94 5.12 21.67
CA TRP A 696 26.26 5.55 20.31
C TRP A 696 25.04 6.24 19.70
N CYS A 697 25.17 7.54 19.47
CA CYS A 697 24.09 8.42 19.00
C CYS A 697 24.26 8.69 17.50
N PHE A 698 23.25 8.34 16.69
CA PHE A 698 23.28 8.47 15.23
C PHE A 698 22.12 9.33 14.68
N GLN A 699 21.57 10.21 15.51
CA GLN A 699 20.45 11.11 15.17
C GLN A 699 20.72 12.10 14.02
N ASN A 700 21.99 12.47 13.78
CA ASN A 700 22.38 13.43 12.74
C ASN A 700 22.88 12.73 11.46
N ALA A 701 22.76 11.41 11.39
CA ALA A 701 23.23 10.59 10.28
C ALA A 701 22.06 10.09 9.42
N ASN A 702 22.37 9.50 8.26
CA ASN A 702 21.35 9.04 7.30
C ASN A 702 20.49 7.91 7.89
N SER A 703 19.18 8.12 8.04
CA SER A 703 18.27 7.20 8.74
C SER A 703 18.29 5.76 8.23
N THR A 704 18.40 5.57 6.91
CA THR A 704 18.40 4.24 6.28
C THR A 704 19.71 3.52 6.55
N TYR A 705 20.83 4.24 6.43
CA TYR A 705 22.16 3.68 6.68
C TYR A 705 22.38 3.38 8.16
N CYS A 706 21.92 4.26 9.06
CA CYS A 706 22.05 4.09 10.50
C CYS A 706 21.27 2.89 11.01
N ARG A 707 20.07 2.61 10.48
CA ARG A 707 19.30 1.43 10.88
C ARG A 707 20.02 0.12 10.53
N PHE A 708 20.72 0.07 9.41
CA PHE A 708 21.55 -1.08 9.06
C PHE A 708 22.74 -1.21 10.01
N GLN A 709 23.46 -0.11 10.22
CA GLN A 709 24.63 -0.08 11.10
C GLN A 709 24.29 -0.35 12.57
N SER A 710 23.12 0.08 13.05
CA SER A 710 22.66 -0.16 14.42
C SER A 710 22.37 -1.64 14.69
N LEU A 711 21.77 -2.34 13.71
CA LEU A 711 21.53 -3.78 13.83
C LEU A 711 22.84 -4.57 13.82
N GLU A 712 23.79 -4.17 12.97
CA GLU A 712 25.12 -4.79 12.94
C GLU A 712 25.90 -4.52 14.25
N CYS A 713 25.84 -3.30 14.76
CA CYS A 713 26.46 -2.91 16.03
C CYS A 713 25.87 -3.70 17.20
N GLN A 714 24.54 -3.83 17.25
CA GLN A 714 23.86 -4.62 18.26
C GLN A 714 24.30 -6.08 18.22
N ALA A 715 24.34 -6.70 17.04
CA ALA A 715 24.81 -8.08 16.88
C ALA A 715 26.26 -8.28 17.35
N ASN A 716 27.13 -7.29 17.11
CA ASN A 716 28.52 -7.33 17.58
C ASN A 716 28.66 -7.16 19.10
N LEU A 717 27.72 -6.48 19.74
CA LEU A 717 27.68 -6.30 21.19
C LEU A 717 27.06 -7.48 21.95
N GLU A 718 26.22 -8.31 21.31
CA GLU A 718 25.54 -9.46 21.95
C GLU A 718 26.50 -10.45 22.61
N GLY A 719 27.72 -10.59 22.09
CA GLY A 719 28.76 -11.44 22.67
C GLY A 719 29.23 -10.98 24.06
N LEU A 720 29.16 -9.68 24.36
CA LEU A 720 29.63 -9.08 25.61
C LEU A 720 28.61 -9.17 26.75
N ILE A 721 27.32 -9.33 26.43
CA ILE A 721 26.23 -9.47 27.41
C ILE A 721 26.52 -10.60 28.40
N ARG A 722 27.01 -11.75 27.90
CA ARG A 722 27.32 -12.93 28.73
C ARG A 722 28.56 -12.75 29.61
N GLN A 723 29.42 -11.78 29.29
CA GLN A 723 30.70 -11.57 29.95
C GLN A 723 30.64 -10.54 31.08
N TYR A 724 29.81 -9.48 30.94
CA TYR A 724 29.87 -8.29 31.81
C TYR A 724 28.56 -7.91 32.54
N ASP A 725 27.52 -8.75 32.53
CA ASP A 725 26.18 -8.45 33.11
C ASP A 725 25.64 -7.05 32.69
N ILE A 726 25.74 -6.80 31.39
CA ILE A 726 25.31 -5.57 30.72
C ILE A 726 24.10 -5.84 29.83
N GLU A 727 23.25 -4.83 29.67
CA GLU A 727 22.10 -4.81 28.79
C GLU A 727 22.34 -3.84 27.64
N ILE A 728 21.84 -4.20 26.45
CA ILE A 728 21.85 -3.35 25.26
C ILE A 728 20.44 -2.83 25.04
N SER A 729 20.29 -1.52 25.13
CA SER A 729 19.04 -0.79 24.98
C SER A 729 19.01 -0.06 23.64
N PRO A 730 18.35 -0.61 22.60
CA PRO A 730 18.18 0.06 21.32
C PRO A 730 17.12 1.16 21.44
N GLY A 731 17.54 2.41 21.28
CA GLY A 731 16.68 3.57 21.15
C GLY A 731 16.39 3.93 19.69
N ARG A 732 15.50 4.91 19.46
CA ARG A 732 15.11 5.34 18.11
C ARG A 732 16.27 5.86 17.27
N PHE A 733 17.21 6.57 17.91
CA PHE A 733 18.35 7.21 17.24
C PHE A 733 19.68 6.97 17.97
N PHE A 734 19.71 5.99 18.87
CA PHE A 734 20.89 5.64 19.63
C PHE A 734 20.89 4.16 20.00
N LEU A 735 22.06 3.62 20.31
CA LEU A 735 22.22 2.32 20.94
C LEU A 735 22.95 2.54 22.26
N GLU A 736 22.30 2.25 23.39
CA GLU A 736 22.87 2.44 24.74
C GLU A 736 23.23 1.10 25.37
N VAL A 737 24.37 1.07 26.04
CA VAL A 737 24.81 -0.06 26.86
C VAL A 737 24.92 0.42 28.30
N HIS A 738 24.30 -0.32 29.21
CA HIS A 738 24.34 -0.07 30.65
C HIS A 738 24.31 -1.39 31.42
N PRO A 739 24.69 -1.41 32.70
CA PRO A 739 24.55 -2.58 33.54
C PRO A 739 23.08 -3.00 33.73
N ASN A 740 22.84 -4.31 33.85
CA ASN A 740 21.51 -4.91 33.94
C ASN A 740 20.70 -4.44 35.17
N TYR A 741 21.37 -4.12 36.29
CA TYR A 741 20.71 -3.60 37.50
C TYR A 741 20.23 -2.14 37.39
N LEU A 742 20.61 -1.41 36.33
CA LEU A 742 20.19 -0.03 36.02
C LEU A 742 19.08 0.00 34.96
N ASN A 743 17.94 -0.64 35.25
CA ASN A 743 16.75 -0.48 34.45
C ASN A 743 15.62 0.21 35.23
N LYS A 744 14.72 0.87 34.49
CA LYS A 744 13.60 1.63 35.07
C LYS A 744 12.67 0.74 35.92
N GLY A 745 12.51 -0.53 35.56
CA GLY A 745 11.71 -1.50 36.33
C GLY A 745 12.28 -1.79 37.73
N ALA A 746 13.60 -1.98 37.86
CA ALA A 746 14.28 -2.17 39.14
C ALA A 746 14.15 -0.93 40.04
N LEU A 747 14.23 0.27 39.46
CA LEU A 747 13.99 1.53 40.16
C LEU A 747 12.55 1.62 40.69
N VAL A 748 11.55 1.31 39.85
CA VAL A 748 10.14 1.29 40.27
C VAL A 748 9.91 0.34 41.43
N LYS A 749 10.52 -0.86 41.43
CA LYS A 749 10.46 -1.81 42.57
C LYS A 749 11.00 -1.20 43.86
N ARG A 750 12.08 -0.42 43.81
CA ARG A 750 12.63 0.29 44.98
C ARG A 750 11.71 1.41 45.45
N ILE A 751 11.15 2.18 44.51
CA ILE A 751 10.16 3.23 44.80
C ILE A 751 8.95 2.63 45.52
N LEU A 752 8.44 1.48 45.06
CA LEU A 752 7.30 0.81 45.68
C LEU A 752 7.61 0.33 47.12
N LYS A 753 8.79 -0.27 47.34
CA LYS A 753 9.25 -0.66 48.69
C LYS A 753 9.28 0.53 49.65
N ARG A 754 9.74 1.70 49.17
CA ARG A 754 9.81 2.93 49.98
C ARG A 754 8.45 3.60 50.18
N THR A 755 7.61 3.58 49.15
CA THR A 755 6.31 4.26 49.16
C THR A 755 5.27 3.51 50.00
N GLY A 756 5.39 2.19 50.10
CA GLY A 756 4.42 1.33 50.79
C GLY A 756 3.10 1.19 50.02
N ARG A 757 2.05 0.73 50.70
CA ARG A 757 0.74 0.45 50.08
C ARG A 757 0.12 1.74 49.50
N THR A 758 -0.37 1.65 48.26
CA THR A 758 -1.05 2.73 47.52
C THR A 758 -2.33 2.20 46.87
N ASP A 759 -3.33 3.06 46.71
CA ASP A 759 -4.66 2.65 46.20
C ASP A 759 -4.82 2.99 44.71
N PHE A 760 -3.97 3.88 44.19
CA PHE A 760 -3.97 4.38 42.82
C PHE A 760 -2.53 4.53 42.32
N ILE A 761 -2.25 4.02 41.13
CA ILE A 761 -0.95 4.10 40.47
C ILE A 761 -1.14 4.60 39.04
N PHE A 762 -0.38 5.63 38.67
CA PHE A 762 -0.33 6.16 37.31
C PHE A 762 1.12 6.14 36.82
N CYS A 763 1.39 5.35 35.79
CA CYS A 763 2.72 5.16 35.21
C CYS A 763 2.68 5.57 33.73
N ALA A 764 3.53 6.51 33.32
CA ALA A 764 3.60 6.98 31.93
C ALA A 764 5.02 6.93 31.36
N GLY A 765 5.13 6.49 30.10
CA GLY A 765 6.37 6.31 29.35
C GLY A 765 6.11 6.30 27.84
N ASP A 766 7.14 6.44 27.00
CA ASP A 766 7.02 6.58 25.54
C ASP A 766 7.91 5.62 24.74
N ASP A 767 8.89 4.97 25.36
CA ASP A 767 9.83 4.13 24.62
C ASP A 767 9.92 2.69 25.15
N ARG A 768 10.78 1.88 24.51
CA ARG A 768 10.97 0.47 24.88
C ARG A 768 11.57 0.29 26.29
N THR A 769 12.31 1.27 26.80
CA THR A 769 12.90 1.21 28.15
C THR A 769 11.83 1.34 29.24
N ASP A 770 10.71 2.00 28.92
CA ASP A 770 9.58 2.18 29.82
C ASP A 770 8.74 0.92 30.01
N GLU A 771 8.86 -0.05 29.10
CA GLU A 771 8.20 -1.35 29.21
C GLU A 771 8.58 -2.08 30.50
N ASN A 772 9.82 -1.94 30.96
CA ASN A 772 10.24 -2.51 32.25
C ASN A 772 9.52 -1.86 33.44
N MET A 773 9.06 -0.60 33.33
CA MET A 773 8.23 0.02 34.36
C MET A 773 6.82 -0.56 34.35
N PHE A 774 6.24 -0.73 33.16
CA PHE A 774 4.90 -1.30 32.98
C PHE A 774 4.81 -2.76 33.42
N GLU A 775 5.89 -3.52 33.23
CA GLU A 775 6.01 -4.92 33.63
C GLU A 775 5.81 -5.11 35.15
N VAL A 776 6.32 -4.19 35.98
CA VAL A 776 6.18 -4.24 37.46
C VAL A 776 4.71 -4.22 37.89
N PHE A 777 3.83 -3.65 37.08
CA PHE A 777 2.40 -3.50 37.38
C PHE A 777 1.51 -4.52 36.66
N LEU A 778 2.09 -5.52 35.99
CA LEU A 778 1.32 -6.62 35.39
C LEU A 778 0.61 -7.47 36.47
N PRO A 779 -0.56 -8.03 36.17
CA PRO A 779 -1.30 -8.89 37.10
C PRO A 779 -0.63 -10.27 37.24
N MET A 780 0.38 -10.36 38.09
CA MET A 780 0.74 -11.56 38.86
C MET A 780 0.24 -11.37 40.30
N PRO A 781 0.05 -12.41 41.14
CA PRO A 781 -0.58 -12.24 42.45
C PRO A 781 0.20 -11.22 43.29
N PHE A 782 -0.32 -9.99 43.30
CA PHE A 782 0.26 -8.80 43.91
C PHE A 782 0.41 -8.95 45.44
N ASP A 783 -0.19 -10.01 46.00
CA ASP A 783 -0.05 -10.44 47.39
C ASP A 783 1.35 -10.99 47.70
N TYR A 784 2.15 -11.42 46.72
CA TYR A 784 3.49 -11.95 47.00
C TYR A 784 4.50 -10.85 47.36
N PHE A 785 4.42 -9.66 46.74
CA PHE A 785 5.42 -8.60 46.92
C PHE A 785 5.26 -7.77 48.19
N ILE A 786 4.06 -7.70 48.77
CA ILE A 786 3.83 -7.01 50.05
C ILE A 786 4.02 -7.97 51.25
N HIS A 787 3.95 -9.30 51.04
CA HIS A 787 4.01 -10.29 52.13
C HIS A 787 5.25 -11.21 52.14
N SER A 788 6.14 -11.21 51.13
CA SER A 788 7.34 -12.05 51.17
C SER A 788 8.52 -11.40 51.91
N SER A 789 8.61 -11.65 53.21
CA SER A 789 9.89 -11.88 53.88
C SER A 789 10.48 -13.20 53.34
N LEU A 790 11.82 -13.30 53.14
CA LEU A 790 12.63 -14.46 52.67
C LEU A 790 12.93 -14.46 51.14
N VAL A 791 14.15 -14.53 50.58
CA VAL A 791 15.60 -14.70 50.92
C VAL A 791 16.37 -14.13 49.69
N GLY A 792 17.57 -13.54 49.72
CA GLY A 792 18.62 -13.46 50.74
C GLY A 792 19.53 -12.25 50.54
N ASP A 793 20.45 -12.11 51.49
CA ASP A 793 21.46 -11.06 51.62
C ASP A 793 22.26 -10.78 50.35
N ASP A 794 22.46 -9.49 50.07
CA ASP A 794 23.82 -8.95 49.94
C ASP A 794 23.83 -7.42 50.15
N THR A 795 24.34 -7.05 51.33
CA THR A 795 25.00 -5.78 51.72
C THR A 795 24.20 -4.48 51.85
N ASP A 796 24.06 -4.11 53.14
CA ASP A 796 24.35 -2.80 53.76
C ASP A 796 23.21 -1.83 54.17
N TYR A 797 23.19 -1.65 55.50
CA TYR A 797 22.76 -0.51 56.34
C TYR A 797 21.29 -0.37 56.78
N ILE A 798 21.03 -0.85 58.00
CA ILE A 798 19.87 -0.53 58.85
C ILE A 798 20.20 0.74 59.66
N ASP A 799 19.31 1.73 59.63
CA ASP A 799 19.34 2.91 60.52
C ASP A 799 18.95 2.48 61.96
N PRO A 800 19.78 2.70 63.00
CA PRO A 800 19.53 2.20 64.36
C PRO A 800 18.48 2.99 65.18
N SER A 801 17.72 3.91 64.60
CA SER A 801 16.95 4.91 65.39
C SER A 801 15.45 4.63 65.56
N LEU A 802 14.93 3.47 65.16
CA LEU A 802 13.50 3.14 65.29
C LEU A 802 13.27 1.71 65.80
N SER A 803 13.79 1.40 66.98
CA SER A 803 13.38 0.23 67.77
C SER A 803 12.78 0.73 69.08
N ASP A 804 11.46 0.88 69.12
CA ASP A 804 10.63 0.65 70.30
C ASP A 804 9.17 0.95 69.91
N LEU A 805 8.37 -0.10 69.75
CA LEU A 805 7.05 -0.26 70.37
C LEU A 805 6.41 -1.57 69.86
N GLU A 806 6.03 -2.38 70.84
CA GLU A 806 5.65 -3.79 70.78
C GLU A 806 4.41 -4.11 69.95
N ASP A 807 4.45 -5.31 69.36
CA ASP A 807 3.31 -6.05 68.81
C ASP A 807 2.18 -6.24 69.84
N LYS A 808 0.98 -5.74 69.50
CA LYS A 808 -0.28 -6.33 69.97
C LYS A 808 -1.21 -6.56 68.79
N GLN A 809 -1.36 -7.84 68.45
CA GLN A 809 -2.41 -8.33 67.56
C GLN A 809 -3.79 -8.09 68.17
N SER A 810 -4.69 -7.47 67.39
CA SER A 810 -6.13 -7.67 67.56
C SER A 810 -6.84 -7.67 66.20
N HIS A 811 -7.63 -8.73 66.04
CA HIS A 811 -8.45 -9.20 64.94
C HIS A 811 -9.22 -8.20 64.04
N HIS A 812 -9.30 -8.65 62.78
CA HIS A 812 -10.43 -8.64 61.85
C HIS A 812 -10.91 -7.35 61.17
N ASN A 813 -11.18 -7.58 59.88
CA ASN A 813 -11.84 -6.75 58.88
C ASN A 813 -11.00 -5.63 58.29
N ASN A 814 -10.50 -5.83 57.08
CA ASN A 814 -10.67 -4.83 56.03
C ASN A 814 -10.57 -5.43 54.63
N ALA A 815 -11.48 -4.95 53.79
CA ALA A 815 -11.80 -5.41 52.45
C ALA A 815 -10.60 -5.56 51.51
N ASN A 816 -10.72 -6.47 50.54
CA ASN A 816 -9.98 -6.48 49.28
C ASN A 816 -10.06 -5.10 48.60
N SER A 817 -9.18 -4.17 48.97
CA SER A 817 -9.02 -2.90 48.26
C SER A 817 -8.28 -3.19 46.95
N LYS A 818 -9.02 -3.29 45.85
CA LYS A 818 -8.44 -3.48 44.50
C LYS A 818 -7.55 -2.28 44.17
N ILE A 819 -6.23 -2.48 44.10
CA ILE A 819 -5.28 -1.46 43.63
C ILE A 819 -5.63 -1.16 42.17
N THR A 820 -5.81 0.11 41.84
CA THR A 820 -6.08 0.52 40.45
C THR A 820 -4.82 1.10 39.84
N SER A 821 -4.25 0.42 38.84
CA SER A 821 -3.10 0.89 38.06
C SER A 821 -3.52 1.36 36.67
N TYR A 822 -2.88 2.44 36.21
CA TYR A 822 -3.01 2.98 34.87
C TYR A 822 -1.60 3.06 34.26
N ARG A 823 -1.33 2.20 33.28
CA ARG A 823 -0.10 2.24 32.49
C ARG A 823 -0.39 2.94 31.17
N VAL A 824 0.33 4.01 30.87
CA VAL A 824 0.01 4.93 29.79
C VAL A 824 1.21 5.10 28.87
N HIS A 825 1.06 4.71 27.61
CA HIS A 825 2.07 4.97 26.58
C HIS A 825 1.84 6.35 25.97
N ILE A 826 2.89 7.15 25.83
CA ILE A 826 2.86 8.47 25.18
C ILE A 826 3.49 8.35 23.79
N GLY A 827 2.77 8.77 22.75
CA GLY A 827 3.22 8.61 21.37
C GLY A 827 2.58 7.41 20.67
N LEU A 828 2.79 7.27 19.37
CA LEU A 828 1.94 6.45 18.47
C LEU A 828 1.65 5.01 18.96
N THR A 829 0.46 4.49 18.63
CA THR A 829 -0.01 3.13 19.03
C THR A 829 0.67 1.98 18.26
N ASP A 830 1.80 2.22 17.62
CA ASP A 830 2.50 1.29 16.73
C ASP A 830 3.56 0.43 17.44
N THR A 831 3.96 0.81 18.67
CA THR A 831 4.84 0.02 19.53
C THR A 831 4.06 -1.07 20.26
N SER A 832 4.62 -2.29 20.28
CA SER A 832 4.10 -3.34 21.16
C SER A 832 4.40 -2.93 22.59
N THR A 833 3.37 -2.46 23.30
CA THR A 833 3.49 -1.97 24.67
C THR A 833 2.69 -2.82 25.66
N LEU A 834 3.19 -2.92 26.88
CA LEU A 834 2.52 -3.46 28.07
C LEU A 834 1.57 -2.43 28.71
N ALA A 835 1.47 -1.21 28.16
CA ALA A 835 0.56 -0.18 28.61
C ALA A 835 -0.92 -0.57 28.43
N ASP A 836 -1.77 -0.10 29.33
CA ASP A 836 -3.23 -0.29 29.28
C ASP A 836 -3.90 0.78 28.41
N TYR A 837 -3.31 1.98 28.35
CA TYR A 837 -3.85 3.13 27.64
C TYR A 837 -2.76 3.90 26.87
N HIS A 838 -3.20 4.76 25.97
CA HIS A 838 -2.35 5.60 25.12
C HIS A 838 -2.77 7.07 25.14
N LEU A 839 -1.79 7.99 25.06
CA LEU A 839 -2.01 9.41 24.78
C LEU A 839 -1.13 9.85 23.58
N PRO A 840 -1.68 10.63 22.63
CA PRO A 840 -0.99 10.93 21.35
C PRO A 840 0.30 11.72 21.50
N SER A 841 0.40 12.57 22.53
CA SER A 841 1.54 13.45 22.70
C SER A 841 1.78 13.82 24.17
N PRO A 842 3.00 14.27 24.52
CA PRO A 842 3.32 14.83 25.84
C PRO A 842 2.36 15.93 26.30
N LYS A 843 1.85 16.72 25.35
CA LYS A 843 0.91 17.81 25.65
C LYS A 843 -0.41 17.27 26.20
N ASP A 844 -0.90 16.15 25.65
CA ASP A 844 -2.14 15.53 26.09
C ASP A 844 -2.01 14.95 27.50
N LEU A 845 -0.83 14.41 27.85
CA LEU A 845 -0.50 14.01 29.22
C LEU A 845 -0.53 15.20 30.18
N VAL A 846 0.12 16.31 29.82
CA VAL A 846 0.12 17.52 30.66
C VAL A 846 -1.29 18.07 30.86
N ASP A 847 -2.15 18.02 29.83
CA ASP A 847 -3.54 18.47 29.90
C ASP A 847 -4.39 17.55 30.78
N LEU A 848 -4.18 16.24 30.67
CA LEU A 848 -4.80 15.26 31.56
C LEU A 848 -4.38 15.49 33.02
N LEU A 849 -3.09 15.64 33.31
CA LEU A 849 -2.59 15.86 34.67
C LEU A 849 -3.08 17.18 35.27
N LEU A 850 -3.27 18.24 34.48
CA LEU A 850 -3.85 19.52 34.93
C LEU A 850 -5.35 19.44 35.26
N SER A 851 -6.03 18.47 34.67
CA SER A 851 -7.47 18.26 34.83
C SER A 851 -7.83 17.38 36.03
N LEU A 852 -6.83 16.67 36.58
CA LEU A 852 -6.88 15.98 37.87
C LEU A 852 -6.76 17.00 39.03
#